data_AF-K9YTC4-F1
#
_entry.id   AF-K9YTC4-F1
#
_cell.length_a   1.000
_cell.length_b   1.000
_cell.length_c   1.000
_cell.angle_alpha   90.00
_cell.angle_beta   90.00
_cell.angle_gamma   90.00
#
_symmetry.space_group_name_H-M   'P 1'
#
loop_
_entity.id
_entity.type
_entity.pdbx_description
1 polymer ?
#
loop_
_entity_poly.entity_id
_entity_poly.type
_entity_poly.pdbx_seq_one_letter_code
_entity_poly.pdbx_strand_id
1 'polypeptide(L)'
;MTDTPFIKYSILVGKYLLDQDSLKDTTPIKYLLDFIKKDILVAYATEKLEIKKLPKKTKKEEVVSLVAESATHPQLLEIFQDNAVFFGLHPIQLEEILGCSKTERKRWTEEDRLPILHYEEFKYGKYPVYDFLKTIARLDQVSMWREEHENKKAQRRKQVAQTAKETRQKRAQERQEKLNYLQTAKQRWGEFSEVFELAYWAVIAHQLSDFYREKIRRAKSKGEEYSRIAEELDNLKASAIEVISKSQLTTLNFSFNCDYPPDVVWSQSGWMPYFEAKKGKHDLTGFYICELNLSTISERALFIISSGERERYDFPDCEDLVVKEMEDIQSDCIFWREETAITEGDLFTPKQVKQAINRSLNHQTIEEIRENGNKKFLELSHAAKLDRAEILEEQRQNAFLFREQFKQKLQSRKTTWLRHSPQNFTYFELAELTRWVSRAAKSLQQHDLSQLADKFYHLKNRAIGILNTCPLAKLNFYRPESPDYGYYDYYRDQFIAEIKDYYSLFSTEIIVPNSSDPDDCFQFHTPYPMGKNLFPSIGELEQVNHLEQEGRFRFGHPLTELELLIFNPQQIEDQILELIQQFDAKEIDERRQQRFREIAEATRQKRQRIKELEAMEIFLIENEEEASIAYFYQITKELGLSKSKAISWIRKQLKSIATCSETLKNYPEFSAKYFHQACKRKWSNNALKSKIKKIERS
;
A
#
# COMPACT_ATOMS: atom_id res chain seq x y z
N MET A 1 -6.70 -23.66 -45.79
CA MET A 1 -6.17 -22.71 -46.80
C MET A 1 -4.77 -23.14 -47.22
N THR A 2 -4.58 -24.42 -47.56
CA THR A 2 -3.26 -25.09 -47.60
C THR A 2 -2.71 -25.36 -48.99
N ASP A 3 -3.33 -24.80 -50.03
CA ASP A 3 -2.78 -24.82 -51.40
C ASP A 3 -2.99 -23.44 -52.01
N THR A 4 -2.29 -22.43 -51.48
CA THR A 4 -2.19 -21.18 -52.22
C THR A 4 -1.15 -21.37 -53.32
N PRO A 5 -1.47 -21.05 -54.59
CA PRO A 5 -0.49 -21.02 -55.69
C PRO A 5 0.79 -20.29 -55.31
N PHE A 6 0.71 -19.32 -54.40
CA PHE A 6 1.84 -18.62 -53.80
C PHE A 6 2.94 -19.53 -53.24
N ILE A 7 2.66 -20.49 -52.36
CA ILE A 7 3.72 -21.31 -51.72
C ILE A 7 4.44 -22.17 -52.76
N LYS A 8 3.66 -22.86 -53.59
CA LYS A 8 4.18 -23.71 -54.66
C LYS A 8 5.01 -22.91 -55.66
N TYR A 9 4.52 -21.75 -56.11
CA TYR A 9 5.23 -20.89 -57.06
C TYR A 9 6.43 -20.20 -56.44
N SER A 10 6.36 -19.82 -55.16
CA SER A 10 7.50 -19.30 -54.39
C SER A 10 8.65 -20.30 -54.36
N ILE A 11 8.39 -21.57 -54.07
CA ILE A 11 9.43 -22.60 -54.07
C ILE A 11 10.01 -22.81 -55.48
N LEU A 12 9.15 -22.92 -56.50
CA LEU A 12 9.59 -23.14 -57.88
C LEU A 12 10.43 -21.97 -58.42
N VAL A 13 9.97 -20.73 -58.23
CA VAL A 13 10.68 -19.53 -58.70
C VAL A 13 11.93 -19.29 -57.86
N GLY A 14 11.88 -19.49 -56.54
CA GLY A 14 13.05 -19.33 -55.69
C GLY A 14 14.18 -20.28 -56.08
N LYS A 15 13.86 -21.56 -56.32
CA LYS A 15 14.85 -22.54 -56.84
C LYS A 15 15.37 -22.16 -58.22
N TYR A 16 14.48 -21.78 -59.13
CA TYR A 16 14.87 -21.26 -60.44
C TYR A 16 15.89 -20.12 -60.34
N LEU A 17 15.61 -19.13 -59.49
CA LEU A 17 16.43 -17.95 -59.30
C LEU A 17 17.78 -18.24 -58.63
N LEU A 18 17.85 -19.25 -57.75
CA LEU A 18 19.07 -19.61 -57.03
C LEU A 18 19.97 -20.60 -57.79
N ASP A 19 19.37 -21.61 -58.43
CA ASP A 19 20.09 -22.77 -58.98
C ASP A 19 20.23 -22.74 -60.51
N GLN A 20 19.65 -21.73 -61.18
CA GLN A 20 19.60 -21.62 -62.66
C GLN A 20 18.93 -22.81 -63.37
N ASP A 21 18.07 -23.55 -62.67
CA ASP A 21 17.30 -24.64 -63.27
C ASP A 21 16.43 -24.14 -64.43
N SER A 22 16.07 -25.00 -65.39
CA SER A 22 15.16 -24.58 -66.46
C SER A 22 13.71 -24.56 -65.96
N LEU A 23 13.14 -23.38 -65.74
CA LEU A 23 11.69 -23.25 -65.50
C LEU A 23 10.95 -23.34 -66.84
N LYS A 24 10.30 -24.48 -67.11
CA LYS A 24 9.63 -24.75 -68.40
C LYS A 24 8.35 -23.93 -68.61
N ASP A 25 7.75 -23.43 -67.54
CA ASP A 25 6.51 -22.67 -67.54
C ASP A 25 6.76 -21.34 -66.81
N THR A 26 6.52 -20.21 -67.47
CA THR A 26 6.71 -18.87 -66.88
C THR A 26 5.55 -18.45 -65.98
N THR A 27 4.47 -19.25 -65.89
CA THR A 27 3.31 -18.97 -65.03
C THR A 27 3.66 -18.67 -63.57
N PRO A 28 4.57 -19.42 -62.90
CA PRO A 28 5.00 -19.10 -61.54
C PRO A 28 5.71 -17.74 -61.42
N ILE A 29 6.55 -17.38 -62.41
CA ILE A 29 7.25 -16.09 -62.45
C ILE A 29 6.23 -14.95 -62.63
N LYS A 30 5.32 -15.09 -63.60
CA LYS A 30 4.25 -14.12 -63.85
C LYS A 30 3.41 -13.90 -62.59
N TYR A 31 3.05 -14.97 -61.89
CA TYR A 31 2.28 -14.89 -60.66
C TYR A 31 2.99 -14.08 -59.57
N LEU A 32 4.29 -14.30 -59.36
CA LEU A 32 5.03 -13.55 -58.35
C LEU A 32 5.30 -12.10 -58.77
N LEU A 33 5.62 -11.84 -60.04
CA LEU A 33 5.80 -10.47 -60.54
C LEU A 33 4.55 -9.62 -60.38
N ASP A 34 3.35 -10.21 -60.36
CA ASP A 34 2.11 -9.49 -60.09
C ASP A 34 2.04 -8.89 -58.67
N PHE A 35 2.90 -9.26 -57.72
CA PHE A 35 2.97 -8.58 -56.42
C PHE A 35 3.72 -7.24 -56.50
N ILE A 36 4.51 -7.00 -57.55
CA ILE A 36 5.23 -5.74 -57.76
C ILE A 36 4.26 -4.68 -58.33
N LYS A 37 4.40 -3.44 -57.88
CA LYS A 37 3.61 -2.32 -58.42
C LYS A 37 3.93 -2.09 -59.90
N LYS A 38 2.89 -1.73 -60.67
CA LYS A 38 2.96 -1.58 -62.12
C LYS A 38 4.00 -0.56 -62.57
N ASP A 39 4.11 0.56 -61.88
CA ASP A 39 5.07 1.64 -62.16
C ASP A 39 6.52 1.16 -62.05
N ILE A 40 6.84 0.36 -61.03
CA ILE A 40 8.16 -0.27 -60.87
C ILE A 40 8.44 -1.24 -62.01
N LEU A 41 7.48 -2.10 -62.36
CA LEU A 41 7.63 -3.05 -63.47
C LEU A 41 7.81 -2.33 -64.82
N VAL A 42 7.09 -1.22 -65.05
CA VAL A 42 7.23 -0.40 -66.26
C VAL A 42 8.61 0.25 -66.30
N ALA A 43 9.08 0.84 -65.20
CA ALA A 43 10.41 1.43 -65.12
C ALA A 43 11.49 0.38 -65.40
N TYR A 44 11.41 -0.78 -64.76
CA TYR A 44 12.32 -1.90 -64.99
C TYR A 44 12.32 -2.36 -66.45
N ALA A 45 11.13 -2.56 -67.04
CA ALA A 45 11.01 -2.96 -68.44
C ALA A 45 11.60 -1.93 -69.41
N THR A 46 11.45 -0.63 -69.15
CA THR A 46 11.99 0.43 -70.02
C THR A 46 13.47 0.69 -69.83
N GLU A 47 13.96 0.65 -68.59
CA GLU A 47 15.33 1.06 -68.24
C GLU A 47 16.32 -0.11 -68.29
N LYS A 48 15.90 -1.30 -67.86
CA LYS A 48 16.78 -2.47 -67.70
C LYS A 48 16.64 -3.50 -68.81
N LEU A 49 15.44 -3.63 -69.40
CA LEU A 49 15.18 -4.54 -70.53
C LEU A 49 15.22 -3.83 -71.90
N GLU A 50 15.50 -2.52 -71.92
CA GLU A 50 15.58 -1.67 -73.13
C GLU A 50 14.34 -1.75 -74.05
N ILE A 51 13.16 -2.03 -73.48
CA ILE A 51 11.94 -2.15 -74.27
C ILE A 51 11.46 -0.76 -74.69
N LYS A 52 11.41 -0.51 -76.00
CA LYS A 52 10.96 0.76 -76.60
C LYS A 52 9.61 1.19 -76.01
N LYS A 53 9.50 2.48 -75.65
CA LYS A 53 8.37 3.16 -74.97
C LYS A 53 7.07 2.34 -74.93
N LEU A 54 6.81 1.71 -73.78
CA LEU A 54 5.52 1.09 -73.49
C LEU A 54 4.42 2.16 -73.52
N PRO A 55 3.28 1.94 -74.21
CA PRO A 55 2.15 2.85 -74.17
C PRO A 55 1.70 3.11 -72.72
N LYS A 56 1.39 4.36 -72.36
CA LYS A 56 0.90 4.69 -71.00
C LYS A 56 -0.36 3.90 -70.58
N LYS A 57 -1.08 3.31 -71.55
CA LYS A 57 -2.31 2.52 -71.35
C LYS A 57 -2.09 1.00 -71.25
N THR A 58 -0.86 0.47 -71.34
CA THR A 58 -0.58 -0.98 -71.23
C THR A 58 -1.11 -1.51 -69.90
N LYS A 59 -1.80 -2.65 -69.89
CA LYS A 59 -2.34 -3.25 -68.66
C LYS A 59 -1.24 -3.89 -67.81
N LYS A 60 -1.45 -4.08 -66.51
CA LYS A 60 -0.40 -4.60 -65.60
C LYS A 60 0.01 -6.02 -66.00
N GLU A 61 -0.97 -6.84 -66.35
CA GLU A 61 -0.81 -8.24 -66.74
C GLU A 61 0.03 -8.39 -68.01
N GLU A 62 -0.10 -7.43 -68.94
CA GLU A 62 0.71 -7.34 -70.16
C GLU A 62 2.16 -6.99 -69.83
N VAL A 63 2.40 -6.04 -68.90
CA VAL A 63 3.76 -5.69 -68.45
C VAL A 63 4.40 -6.87 -67.69
N VAL A 64 3.66 -7.54 -66.82
CA VAL A 64 4.12 -8.74 -66.09
C VAL A 64 4.53 -9.85 -67.07
N SER A 65 3.68 -10.13 -68.07
CA SER A 65 3.97 -11.17 -69.07
C SER A 65 5.22 -10.82 -69.88
N LEU A 66 5.33 -9.55 -70.28
CA LEU A 66 6.48 -9.05 -71.02
C LEU A 66 7.79 -9.17 -70.23
N VAL A 67 7.79 -8.75 -68.95
CA VAL A 67 8.97 -8.88 -68.08
C VAL A 67 9.32 -10.36 -67.87
N ALA A 68 8.34 -11.22 -67.60
CA ALA A 68 8.56 -12.65 -67.38
C ALA A 68 9.13 -13.38 -68.60
N GLU A 69 8.77 -12.96 -69.81
CA GLU A 69 9.21 -13.60 -71.07
C GLU A 69 10.50 -13.01 -71.63
N SER A 70 10.76 -11.73 -71.37
CA SER A 70 11.90 -11.00 -71.97
C SER A 70 13.12 -10.91 -71.06
N ALA A 71 12.95 -10.99 -69.74
CA ALA A 71 14.06 -10.87 -68.81
C ALA A 71 14.91 -12.15 -68.78
N THR A 72 16.23 -11.97 -68.80
CA THR A 72 17.20 -13.06 -68.55
C THR A 72 17.17 -13.48 -67.07
N HIS A 73 17.69 -14.67 -66.76
CA HIS A 73 17.78 -15.15 -65.37
C HIS A 73 18.48 -14.14 -64.42
N PRO A 74 19.64 -13.55 -64.76
CA PRO A 74 20.27 -12.53 -63.91
C PRO A 74 19.40 -11.28 -63.68
N GLN A 75 18.68 -10.85 -64.71
CA GLN A 75 17.74 -9.72 -64.61
C GLN A 75 16.54 -10.06 -63.72
N LEU A 76 16.00 -11.28 -63.84
CA LEU A 76 14.96 -11.77 -62.92
C LEU A 76 15.48 -11.88 -61.48
N LEU A 77 16.73 -12.30 -61.27
CA LEU A 77 17.29 -12.31 -59.92
C LEU A 77 17.41 -10.87 -59.35
N GLU A 78 17.93 -9.93 -60.15
CA GLU A 78 18.06 -8.52 -59.78
C GLU A 78 16.69 -7.91 -59.40
N ILE A 79 15.65 -8.06 -60.22
CA ILE A 79 14.34 -7.47 -59.93
C ILE A 79 13.73 -8.03 -58.63
N PHE A 80 13.90 -9.33 -58.34
CA PHE A 80 13.40 -9.92 -57.09
C PHE A 80 14.21 -9.47 -55.86
N GLN A 81 15.53 -9.28 -56.00
CA GLN A 81 16.39 -8.77 -54.93
C GLN A 81 16.09 -7.31 -54.61
N ASP A 82 15.99 -6.46 -55.64
CA ASP A 82 15.71 -5.03 -55.49
C ASP A 82 14.31 -4.76 -54.91
N ASN A 83 13.40 -5.72 -55.05
CA ASN A 83 12.01 -5.62 -54.63
C ASN A 83 11.65 -6.61 -53.51
N ALA A 84 12.63 -7.06 -52.71
CA ALA A 84 12.44 -8.09 -51.67
C ALA A 84 11.29 -7.81 -50.69
N VAL A 85 10.97 -6.53 -50.42
CA VAL A 85 9.86 -6.11 -49.54
C VAL A 85 8.50 -6.59 -50.04
N PHE A 86 8.27 -6.62 -51.37
CA PHE A 86 7.02 -7.11 -51.95
C PHE A 86 6.89 -8.63 -51.87
N PHE A 87 7.99 -9.32 -51.61
CA PHE A 87 8.07 -10.78 -51.45
C PHE A 87 8.30 -11.18 -50.00
N GLY A 88 8.16 -10.26 -49.05
CA GLY A 88 8.31 -10.55 -47.63
C GLY A 88 7.36 -11.67 -47.20
N LEU A 89 7.91 -12.72 -46.59
CA LEU A 89 7.14 -13.87 -46.12
C LEU A 89 6.56 -13.56 -44.74
N HIS A 90 5.23 -13.62 -44.62
CA HIS A 90 4.56 -13.63 -43.32
C HIS A 90 4.95 -14.93 -42.57
N PRO A 91 5.04 -14.93 -41.21
CA PRO A 91 5.46 -16.10 -40.46
C PRO A 91 4.74 -17.42 -40.78
N ILE A 92 3.46 -17.37 -41.16
CA ILE A 92 2.70 -18.56 -41.58
C ILE A 92 3.19 -19.09 -42.95
N GLN A 93 3.44 -18.20 -43.91
CA GLN A 93 3.97 -18.58 -45.22
C GLN A 93 5.37 -19.17 -45.10
N LEU A 94 6.20 -18.60 -44.22
CA LEU A 94 7.51 -19.15 -43.88
C LEU A 94 7.39 -20.58 -43.30
N GLU A 95 6.48 -20.78 -42.35
CA GLU A 95 6.22 -22.09 -41.73
C GLU A 95 5.83 -23.14 -42.77
N GLU A 96 4.97 -22.77 -43.72
CA GLU A 96 4.55 -23.64 -44.82
C GLU A 96 5.69 -23.92 -45.81
N ILE A 97 6.44 -22.90 -46.23
CA ILE A 97 7.58 -23.05 -47.17
C ILE A 97 8.65 -23.96 -46.59
N LEU A 98 9.02 -23.77 -45.32
CA LEU A 98 10.07 -24.57 -44.65
C LEU A 98 9.53 -25.89 -44.08
N GLY A 99 8.21 -26.12 -44.12
CA GLY A 99 7.57 -27.26 -43.46
C GLY A 99 7.91 -27.34 -41.97
N CYS A 100 7.92 -26.21 -41.26
CA CYS A 100 8.32 -26.11 -39.85
C CYS A 100 7.19 -25.64 -38.94
N SER A 101 7.25 -26.02 -37.67
CA SER A 101 6.28 -25.56 -36.66
C SER A 101 6.55 -24.13 -36.19
N LYS A 102 5.53 -23.47 -35.64
CA LYS A 102 5.65 -22.17 -34.97
C LYS A 102 6.78 -22.10 -33.93
N THR A 103 6.98 -23.19 -33.18
CA THR A 103 8.05 -23.26 -32.16
C THR A 103 9.43 -23.34 -32.79
N GLU A 104 9.59 -24.11 -33.87
CA GLU A 104 10.83 -24.17 -34.63
C GLU A 104 11.15 -22.82 -35.26
N ARG A 105 10.18 -22.18 -35.91
CA ARG A 105 10.31 -20.84 -36.49
C ARG A 105 10.82 -19.83 -35.47
N LYS A 106 10.16 -19.73 -34.30
CA LYS A 106 10.59 -18.81 -33.24
C LYS A 106 12.03 -19.06 -32.80
N ARG A 107 12.37 -20.32 -32.52
CA ARG A 107 13.73 -20.71 -32.13
C ARG A 107 14.76 -20.35 -33.20
N TRP A 108 14.49 -20.65 -34.47
CA TRP A 108 15.42 -20.33 -35.56
C TRP A 108 15.51 -18.84 -35.88
N THR A 109 14.50 -18.06 -35.52
CA THR A 109 14.54 -16.59 -35.56
C THR A 109 15.45 -16.06 -34.46
N GLU A 110 15.34 -16.60 -33.24
CA GLU A 110 16.20 -16.22 -32.09
C GLU A 110 17.66 -16.65 -32.28
N GLU A 111 17.90 -17.72 -33.05
CA GLU A 111 19.24 -18.19 -33.40
C GLU A 111 19.80 -17.53 -34.68
N ASP A 112 19.16 -16.47 -35.20
CA ASP A 112 19.54 -15.74 -36.43
C ASP A 112 19.67 -16.62 -37.69
N ARG A 113 19.04 -17.80 -37.69
CA ARG A 113 19.05 -18.73 -38.83
C ARG A 113 18.04 -18.37 -39.91
N LEU A 114 17.03 -17.57 -39.59
CA LEU A 114 16.00 -17.12 -40.52
C LEU A 114 16.28 -15.66 -40.92
N PRO A 115 16.24 -15.32 -42.22
CA PRO A 115 16.64 -14.01 -42.68
C PRO A 115 15.47 -13.04 -42.51
N ILE A 116 15.50 -12.22 -41.45
CA ILE A 116 14.47 -11.20 -41.23
C ILE A 116 14.73 -10.03 -42.17
N LEU A 117 13.69 -9.60 -42.88
CA LEU A 117 13.72 -8.43 -43.75
C LEU A 117 13.40 -7.16 -42.96
N HIS A 118 12.28 -7.17 -42.24
CA HIS A 118 11.85 -6.11 -41.34
C HIS A 118 10.84 -6.65 -40.32
N TYR A 119 10.43 -5.81 -39.36
CA TYR A 119 9.33 -6.11 -38.45
C TYR A 119 8.11 -5.27 -38.82
N GLU A 120 6.93 -5.88 -38.85
CA GLU A 120 5.65 -5.20 -39.03
C GLU A 120 4.87 -5.15 -37.71
N GLU A 121 4.05 -4.11 -37.54
CA GLU A 121 3.20 -3.95 -36.37
C GLU A 121 1.77 -4.42 -36.68
N PHE A 122 1.21 -5.21 -35.77
CA PHE A 122 -0.20 -5.60 -35.78
C PHE A 122 -0.85 -5.29 -34.42
N LYS A 123 -2.18 -5.35 -34.34
CA LYS A 123 -2.96 -5.06 -33.12
C LYS A 123 -2.47 -5.76 -31.84
N TYR A 124 -1.78 -6.89 -31.97
CA TYR A 124 -1.31 -7.72 -30.85
C TYR A 124 0.22 -7.78 -30.72
N GLY A 125 0.95 -6.87 -31.38
CA GLY A 125 2.41 -6.74 -31.26
C GLY A 125 3.14 -6.75 -32.60
N LYS A 126 4.47 -6.74 -32.54
CA LYS A 126 5.35 -6.78 -33.72
C LYS A 126 5.62 -8.21 -34.15
N TYR A 127 5.71 -8.45 -35.46
CA TYR A 127 6.11 -9.75 -36.01
C TYR A 127 7.18 -9.58 -37.10
N PRO A 128 8.10 -10.55 -37.23
CA PRO A 128 9.12 -10.53 -38.27
C PRO A 128 8.52 -10.91 -39.63
N VAL A 129 8.93 -10.19 -40.67
CA VAL A 129 8.73 -10.52 -42.07
C VAL A 129 10.05 -11.05 -42.61
N TYR A 130 10.04 -12.18 -43.32
CA TYR A 130 11.26 -12.87 -43.73
C TYR A 130 11.57 -12.66 -45.21
N ASP A 131 12.85 -12.60 -45.55
CA ASP A 131 13.34 -12.50 -46.92
C ASP A 131 13.06 -13.80 -47.69
N PHE A 132 12.26 -13.70 -48.75
CA PHE A 132 11.83 -14.85 -49.54
C PHE A 132 12.99 -15.63 -50.17
N LEU A 133 13.88 -14.98 -50.91
CA LEU A 133 14.96 -15.67 -51.63
C LEU A 133 15.94 -16.29 -50.65
N LYS A 134 16.34 -15.55 -49.61
CA LYS A 134 17.25 -16.08 -48.58
C LYS A 134 16.62 -17.21 -47.78
N THR A 135 15.29 -17.24 -47.65
CA THR A 135 14.57 -18.35 -47.02
C THR A 135 14.62 -19.60 -47.89
N ILE A 136 14.32 -19.49 -49.20
CA ILE A 136 14.37 -20.65 -50.10
C ILE A 136 15.77 -21.25 -50.14
N ALA A 137 16.81 -20.42 -50.14
CA ALA A 137 18.22 -20.85 -50.09
C ALA A 137 18.58 -21.69 -48.84
N ARG A 138 17.74 -21.70 -47.80
CA ARG A 138 17.96 -22.43 -46.54
C ARG A 138 17.09 -23.67 -46.41
N LEU A 139 16.28 -24.01 -47.41
CA LEU A 139 15.33 -25.13 -47.34
C LEU A 139 16.04 -26.45 -47.02
N ASP A 140 17.20 -26.70 -47.63
CA ASP A 140 17.97 -27.93 -47.42
C ASP A 140 18.69 -27.97 -46.05
N GLN A 141 18.84 -26.82 -45.38
CA GLN A 141 19.46 -26.73 -44.06
C GLN A 141 18.49 -27.10 -42.93
N VAL A 142 17.18 -27.13 -43.18
CA VAL A 142 16.15 -27.38 -42.17
C VAL A 142 16.35 -28.73 -41.46
N SER A 143 16.68 -29.78 -42.21
CA SER A 143 16.92 -31.12 -41.66
C SER A 143 18.14 -31.12 -40.71
N MET A 144 19.22 -30.45 -41.11
CA MET A 144 20.42 -30.29 -40.27
C MET A 144 20.12 -29.51 -38.99
N TRP A 145 19.33 -28.44 -39.06
CA TRP A 145 18.94 -27.66 -37.87
C TRP A 145 18.11 -28.46 -36.86
N ARG A 146 17.27 -29.37 -37.35
CA ARG A 146 16.50 -30.29 -36.49
C ARG A 146 17.39 -31.30 -35.80
N GLU A 147 18.33 -31.88 -36.53
CA GLU A 147 19.32 -32.82 -35.99
C GLU A 147 20.20 -32.15 -34.92
N GLU A 148 20.72 -30.96 -35.20
CA GLU A 148 21.46 -30.15 -34.23
C GLU A 148 20.65 -29.90 -32.96
N HIS A 149 19.36 -29.58 -33.09
CA HIS A 149 18.51 -29.32 -31.92
C HIS A 149 18.28 -30.59 -31.09
N GLU A 150 18.01 -31.74 -31.71
CA GLU A 150 17.88 -32.99 -30.98
C GLU A 150 19.20 -33.41 -30.32
N ASN A 151 20.34 -33.15 -30.96
CA ASN A 151 21.67 -33.35 -30.36
C ASN A 151 21.90 -32.43 -29.15
N LYS A 152 21.60 -31.13 -29.27
CA LYS A 152 21.66 -30.17 -28.13
C LYS A 152 20.74 -30.59 -27.00
N LYS A 153 19.52 -31.05 -27.30
CA LYS A 153 18.54 -31.53 -26.32
C LYS A 153 19.00 -32.82 -25.64
N ALA A 154 19.61 -33.75 -26.36
CA ALA A 154 20.21 -34.95 -25.80
C ALA A 154 21.39 -34.59 -24.87
N GLN A 155 22.26 -33.66 -25.27
CA GLN A 155 23.35 -33.15 -24.45
C GLN A 155 22.83 -32.48 -23.17
N ARG A 156 21.85 -31.57 -23.29
CA ARG A 156 21.21 -30.92 -22.13
C ARG A 156 20.56 -31.94 -21.20
N ARG A 157 19.89 -32.97 -21.74
CA ARG A 157 19.33 -34.06 -20.92
C ARG A 157 20.41 -34.83 -20.16
N LYS A 158 21.55 -35.12 -20.79
CA LYS A 158 22.71 -35.75 -20.12
C LYS A 158 23.27 -34.85 -19.02
N GLN A 159 23.46 -33.55 -19.30
CA GLN A 159 23.93 -32.57 -18.31
C GLN A 159 22.97 -32.44 -17.13
N VAL A 160 21.67 -32.27 -17.39
CA VAL A 160 20.64 -32.18 -16.34
C VAL A 160 20.60 -33.46 -15.50
N ALA A 161 20.71 -34.64 -16.13
CA ALA A 161 20.78 -35.91 -15.40
C ALA A 161 22.03 -35.99 -14.50
N GLN A 162 23.18 -35.53 -14.99
CA GLN A 162 24.43 -35.47 -14.23
C GLN A 162 24.34 -34.48 -13.06
N THR A 163 23.90 -33.24 -13.30
CA THR A 163 23.67 -32.24 -12.25
C THR A 163 22.65 -32.73 -11.22
N ALA A 164 21.58 -33.41 -11.64
CA ALA A 164 20.61 -34.00 -10.73
C ALA A 164 21.23 -35.13 -9.89
N LYS A 165 22.12 -35.94 -10.45
CA LYS A 165 22.87 -36.98 -9.71
C LYS A 165 23.81 -36.36 -8.68
N GLU A 166 24.60 -35.36 -9.07
CA GLU A 166 25.51 -34.62 -8.18
C GLU A 166 24.74 -33.92 -7.05
N THR A 167 23.64 -33.26 -7.37
CA THR A 167 22.76 -32.62 -6.38
C THR A 167 22.19 -33.64 -5.40
N ARG A 168 21.76 -34.82 -5.87
CA ARG A 168 21.29 -35.91 -5.00
C ARG A 168 22.39 -36.44 -4.08
N GLN A 169 23.61 -36.60 -4.59
CA GLN A 169 24.75 -37.05 -3.78
C GLN A 169 25.09 -36.02 -2.70
N LYS A 170 25.18 -34.74 -3.08
CA LYS A 170 25.44 -33.63 -2.14
C LYS A 170 24.36 -33.58 -1.05
N ARG A 171 23.08 -33.60 -1.43
CA ARG A 171 21.96 -33.61 -0.45
C ARG A 171 21.97 -34.86 0.44
N ALA A 172 22.40 -36.01 -0.08
CA ALA A 172 22.53 -37.23 0.73
C ALA A 172 23.65 -37.11 1.77
N GLN A 173 24.78 -36.48 1.40
CA GLN A 173 25.87 -36.18 2.32
C GLN A 173 25.45 -35.17 3.38
N GLU A 174 24.87 -34.02 2.98
CA GLU A 174 24.35 -32.99 3.90
C GLU A 174 23.34 -33.59 4.89
N ARG A 175 22.46 -34.49 4.41
CA ARG A 175 21.53 -35.24 5.28
C ARG A 175 22.26 -36.12 6.29
N GLN A 176 23.28 -36.86 5.88
CA GLN A 176 24.02 -37.75 6.77
C GLN A 176 24.79 -36.95 7.83
N GLU A 177 25.41 -35.84 7.44
CA GLU A 177 26.07 -34.91 8.35
C GLU A 177 25.09 -34.38 9.41
N LYS A 178 23.86 -34.02 8.99
CA LYS A 178 22.83 -33.56 9.93
C LYS A 178 22.33 -34.67 10.86
N LEU A 179 22.18 -35.90 10.38
CA LEU A 179 21.84 -37.05 11.22
C LEU A 179 22.94 -37.34 12.26
N ASN A 180 24.21 -37.21 11.87
CA ASN A 180 25.35 -37.35 12.79
C ASN A 180 25.35 -36.23 13.84
N TYR A 181 25.09 -34.99 13.42
CA TYR A 181 24.90 -33.86 14.35
C TYR A 181 23.83 -34.15 15.39
N LEU A 182 22.66 -34.66 14.98
CA LEU A 182 21.58 -35.02 15.91
C LEU A 182 22.00 -36.11 16.90
N GLN A 183 22.79 -37.10 16.47
CA GLN A 183 23.31 -38.12 17.38
C GLN A 183 24.25 -37.51 18.44
N THR A 184 25.12 -36.58 18.05
CA THR A 184 25.97 -35.85 19.00
C THR A 184 25.15 -34.91 19.89
N ALA A 185 24.12 -34.26 19.35
CA ALA A 185 23.23 -33.38 20.11
C ALA A 185 22.46 -34.16 21.19
N LYS A 186 21.97 -35.36 20.89
CA LYS A 186 21.32 -36.24 21.87
C LYS A 186 22.20 -36.54 23.08
N GLN A 187 23.49 -36.79 22.87
CA GLN A 187 24.42 -37.01 23.98
C GLN A 187 24.56 -35.76 24.86
N ARG A 188 24.49 -34.56 24.27
CA ARG A 188 24.51 -33.28 25.00
C ARG A 188 23.20 -33.01 25.75
N TRP A 189 22.06 -33.39 25.18
CA TRP A 189 20.74 -33.22 25.80
C TRP A 189 20.50 -34.15 26.99
N GLY A 190 21.25 -35.24 27.10
CA GLY A 190 21.17 -36.16 28.24
C GLY A 190 19.80 -36.82 28.36
N GLU A 191 19.20 -36.77 29.56
CA GLU A 191 17.88 -37.37 29.85
C GLU A 191 16.71 -36.70 29.12
N PHE A 192 16.94 -35.55 28.47
CA PHE A 192 15.92 -34.80 27.74
C PHE A 192 15.99 -35.01 26.22
N SER A 193 16.83 -35.93 25.77
CA SER A 193 17.17 -36.10 24.35
C SER A 193 15.96 -36.39 23.46
N GLU A 194 14.96 -37.06 24.01
CA GLU A 194 13.73 -37.48 23.36
C GLU A 194 12.79 -36.30 23.10
N VAL A 195 12.66 -35.40 24.07
CA VAL A 195 11.82 -34.19 23.97
C VAL A 195 12.44 -33.20 22.97
N PHE A 196 13.77 -33.01 23.03
CA PHE A 196 14.49 -32.17 22.07
C PHE A 196 14.51 -32.78 20.66
N GLU A 197 14.66 -34.09 20.52
CA GLU A 197 14.52 -34.74 19.21
C GLU A 197 13.11 -34.55 18.64
N LEU A 198 12.07 -34.70 19.47
CA LEU A 198 10.68 -34.49 19.05
C LEU A 198 10.46 -33.04 18.59
N ALA A 199 10.98 -32.06 19.34
CA ALA A 199 10.90 -30.65 18.99
C ALA A 199 11.63 -30.35 17.67
N TYR A 200 12.82 -30.92 17.46
CA TYR A 200 13.56 -30.79 16.20
C TYR A 200 12.73 -31.28 15.02
N TRP A 201 12.15 -32.48 15.11
CA TRP A 201 11.37 -33.04 14.01
C TRP A 201 10.04 -32.31 13.79
N ALA A 202 9.43 -31.74 14.83
CA ALA A 202 8.25 -30.89 14.70
C ALA A 202 8.55 -29.63 13.86
N VAL A 203 9.70 -28.99 14.07
CA VAL A 203 10.15 -27.84 13.27
C VAL A 203 10.40 -28.25 11.82
N ILE A 204 11.07 -29.38 11.58
CA ILE A 204 11.28 -29.90 10.21
C ILE A 204 9.95 -30.24 9.53
N ALA A 205 8.97 -30.80 10.27
CA ALA A 205 7.64 -31.10 9.72
C ALA A 205 6.90 -29.83 9.29
N HIS A 206 6.97 -28.76 10.09
CA HIS A 206 6.40 -27.46 9.76
C HIS A 206 6.97 -26.91 8.45
N GLN A 207 8.30 -26.81 8.36
CA GLN A 207 8.98 -26.30 7.18
C GLN A 207 8.65 -27.09 5.92
N LEU A 208 8.57 -28.42 6.06
CA LEU A 208 8.21 -29.29 4.95
C LEU A 208 6.74 -29.10 4.56
N SER A 209 5.82 -28.92 5.52
CA SER A 209 4.42 -28.58 5.23
C SER A 209 4.31 -27.30 4.41
N ASP A 210 4.99 -26.22 4.81
CA ASP A 210 4.98 -24.95 4.08
C ASP A 210 5.60 -25.04 2.69
N PHE A 211 6.69 -25.80 2.53
CA PHE A 211 7.26 -26.11 1.22
C PHE A 211 6.25 -26.82 0.31
N TYR A 212 5.48 -27.77 0.85
CA TYR A 212 4.44 -28.46 0.09
C TYR A 212 3.24 -27.54 -0.21
N ARG A 213 2.85 -26.63 0.68
CA ARG A 213 1.85 -25.60 0.41
C ARG A 213 2.24 -24.69 -0.75
N GLU A 214 3.52 -24.31 -0.84
CA GLU A 214 4.03 -23.55 -1.98
C GLU A 214 4.03 -24.38 -3.27
N LYS A 215 4.31 -25.69 -3.18
CA LYS A 215 4.17 -26.59 -4.34
C LYS A 215 2.73 -26.72 -4.82
N ILE A 216 1.73 -26.70 -3.92
CA ILE A 216 0.30 -26.72 -4.29
C ILE A 216 0.00 -25.55 -5.22
N ARG A 217 0.43 -24.33 -4.85
CA ARG A 217 0.20 -23.11 -5.65
C ARG A 217 0.76 -23.19 -7.08
N ARG A 218 1.85 -23.93 -7.26
CA ARG A 218 2.55 -24.06 -8.55
C ARG A 218 2.11 -25.30 -9.35
N ALA A 219 1.40 -26.24 -8.72
CA ALA A 219 1.08 -27.53 -9.31
C ALA A 219 -0.10 -27.43 -10.28
N LYS A 220 0.07 -27.99 -11.49
CA LYS A 220 -1.04 -28.15 -12.46
C LYS A 220 -1.84 -29.44 -12.24
N SER A 221 -1.21 -30.50 -11.73
CA SER A 221 -1.81 -31.85 -11.65
C SER A 221 -1.56 -32.61 -10.35
N LYS A 222 -0.64 -32.13 -9.48
CA LYS A 222 -0.28 -32.79 -8.21
C LYS A 222 -0.74 -32.02 -6.96
N GLY A 223 -1.66 -31.07 -7.12
CA GLY A 223 -2.13 -30.22 -6.02
C GLY A 223 -2.68 -31.03 -4.85
N GLU A 224 -3.54 -32.01 -5.14
CA GLU A 224 -4.16 -32.88 -4.12
C GLU A 224 -3.13 -33.74 -3.36
N GLU A 225 -2.18 -34.36 -4.08
CA GLU A 225 -1.11 -35.16 -3.47
C GLU A 225 -0.28 -34.30 -2.50
N TYR A 226 0.05 -33.05 -2.90
CA TYR A 226 0.81 -32.13 -2.07
C TYR A 226 0.01 -31.59 -0.88
N SER A 227 -1.29 -31.33 -1.06
CA SER A 227 -2.20 -30.93 0.02
C SER A 227 -2.27 -31.98 1.11
N ARG A 228 -2.48 -33.25 0.73
CA ARG A 228 -2.52 -34.36 1.69
C ARG A 228 -1.20 -34.49 2.46
N ILE A 229 -0.06 -34.36 1.78
CA ILE A 229 1.25 -34.45 2.45
C ILE A 229 1.43 -33.31 3.46
N ALA A 230 1.06 -32.07 3.10
CA ALA A 230 1.15 -30.93 4.01
C ALA A 230 0.25 -31.13 5.25
N GLU A 231 -0.99 -31.55 5.05
CA GLU A 231 -1.94 -31.83 6.13
C GLU A 231 -1.45 -32.95 7.07
N GLU A 232 -0.93 -34.04 6.52
CA GLU A 232 -0.34 -35.13 7.30
C GLU A 232 0.86 -34.66 8.13
N LEU A 233 1.70 -33.77 7.59
CA LEU A 233 2.83 -33.19 8.31
C LEU A 233 2.37 -32.22 9.42
N ASP A 234 1.36 -31.40 9.15
CA ASP A 234 0.79 -30.50 10.16
C ASP A 234 0.15 -31.28 11.31
N ASN A 235 -0.52 -32.41 11.03
CA ASN A 235 -1.10 -33.27 12.07
C ASN A 235 -0.02 -33.89 12.96
N LEU A 236 1.10 -34.31 12.38
CA LEU A 236 2.23 -34.85 13.15
C LEU A 236 2.95 -33.77 13.95
N LYS A 237 3.09 -32.57 13.37
CA LYS A 237 3.55 -31.39 14.10
C LYS A 237 2.66 -31.14 15.31
N ALA A 238 1.33 -31.18 15.12
CA ALA A 238 0.38 -30.96 16.19
C ALA A 238 0.52 -31.97 17.33
N SER A 239 0.57 -33.26 17.02
CA SER A 239 0.80 -34.31 18.03
C SER A 239 2.15 -34.16 18.74
N ALA A 240 3.19 -33.70 18.05
CA ALA A 240 4.49 -33.45 18.66
C ALA A 240 4.43 -32.26 19.62
N ILE A 241 3.84 -31.13 19.21
CA ILE A 241 3.76 -29.93 20.05
C ILE A 241 2.83 -30.15 21.25
N GLU A 242 1.74 -30.90 21.10
CA GLU A 242 0.89 -31.31 22.23
C GLU A 242 1.72 -31.96 23.33
N VAL A 243 2.53 -32.96 22.98
CA VAL A 243 3.43 -33.64 23.93
C VAL A 243 4.47 -32.69 24.51
N ILE A 244 5.14 -31.90 23.67
CA ILE A 244 6.19 -30.97 24.11
C ILE A 244 5.60 -29.97 25.12
N SER A 245 4.39 -29.46 24.88
CA SER A 245 3.71 -28.50 25.77
C SER A 245 3.42 -29.07 27.16
N LYS A 246 3.26 -30.39 27.27
CA LYS A 246 3.01 -31.14 28.51
C LYS A 246 4.30 -31.44 29.30
N SER A 247 5.49 -31.30 28.68
CA SER A 247 6.79 -31.53 29.33
C SER A 247 7.10 -30.50 30.42
N GLN A 248 7.72 -30.91 31.53
CA GLN A 248 8.16 -30.00 32.60
C GLN A 248 9.24 -29.00 32.17
N LEU A 249 9.90 -29.25 31.04
CA LEU A 249 10.94 -28.39 30.46
C LEU A 249 10.39 -27.22 29.64
N THR A 250 9.08 -27.23 29.42
CA THR A 250 8.43 -26.31 28.50
C THR A 250 7.69 -25.25 29.28
N THR A 251 7.90 -23.99 28.94
CA THR A 251 7.00 -22.91 29.35
C THR A 251 5.93 -22.76 28.28
N LEU A 252 4.66 -22.74 28.71
CA LEU A 252 3.52 -22.51 27.84
C LEU A 252 2.87 -21.20 28.29
N ASN A 253 2.98 -20.18 27.46
CA ASN A 253 2.43 -18.85 27.72
C ASN A 253 1.44 -18.48 26.63
N PHE A 254 0.59 -17.50 26.88
CA PHE A 254 -0.29 -16.91 25.88
C PHE A 254 0.09 -15.44 25.65
N SER A 255 0.23 -15.05 24.39
CA SER A 255 0.52 -13.67 23.97
C SER A 255 -0.59 -13.17 23.04
N PHE A 256 -1.00 -11.92 23.21
CA PHE A 256 -1.96 -11.29 22.31
C PHE A 256 -1.26 -10.75 21.05
N ASN A 257 -1.99 -10.72 19.93
CA ASN A 257 -1.49 -10.20 18.65
C ASN A 257 -1.70 -8.67 18.51
N CYS A 258 -1.92 -7.97 19.61
CA CYS A 258 -2.13 -6.53 19.62
C CYS A 258 -1.07 -5.86 20.48
N ASP A 259 -0.61 -4.68 20.06
CA ASP A 259 0.31 -3.78 20.77
C ASP A 259 -0.20 -3.33 22.15
N TYR A 260 -1.33 -3.87 22.58
CA TYR A 260 -2.01 -3.57 23.82
C TYR A 260 -2.50 -4.90 24.39
N PRO A 261 -2.13 -5.29 25.62
CA PRO A 261 -2.91 -6.30 26.31
C PRO A 261 -4.36 -5.82 26.31
N PRO A 262 -5.36 -6.68 26.10
CA PRO A 262 -6.73 -6.27 26.36
C PRO A 262 -6.77 -6.09 27.88
N ASP A 263 -6.48 -4.90 28.38
CA ASP A 263 -6.60 -4.61 29.82
C ASP A 263 -8.02 -4.18 30.14
N VAL A 264 -8.78 -3.71 29.15
CA VAL A 264 -10.13 -3.19 29.35
C VAL A 264 -11.05 -3.65 28.22
N VAL A 265 -12.15 -4.32 28.58
CA VAL A 265 -13.20 -4.73 27.66
C VAL A 265 -14.51 -4.08 28.06
N TRP A 266 -15.32 -3.79 27.03
CA TRP A 266 -16.65 -3.28 27.23
C TRP A 266 -17.62 -4.36 27.72
N SER A 267 -18.33 -4.06 28.80
CA SER A 267 -19.49 -4.81 29.29
C SER A 267 -20.76 -3.96 29.16
N GLN A 268 -21.94 -4.55 29.32
CA GLN A 268 -23.20 -3.80 29.41
C GLN A 268 -23.21 -2.79 30.58
N SER A 269 -22.39 -3.01 31.61
CA SER A 269 -22.19 -2.11 32.75
C SER A 269 -21.10 -1.05 32.53
N GLY A 270 -20.45 -1.00 31.37
CA GLY A 270 -19.36 -0.08 31.03
C GLY A 270 -18.02 -0.79 30.83
N TRP A 271 -16.94 -0.02 30.77
CA TRP A 271 -15.58 -0.55 30.67
C TRP A 271 -15.19 -1.27 31.95
N MET A 272 -14.70 -2.49 31.81
CA MET A 272 -14.22 -3.31 32.91
C MET A 272 -12.85 -3.84 32.55
N PRO A 273 -11.98 -4.12 33.54
CA PRO A 273 -10.78 -4.89 33.27
C PRO A 273 -11.13 -6.15 32.47
N TYR A 274 -10.35 -6.48 31.45
CA TYR A 274 -10.63 -7.60 30.53
C TYR A 274 -10.91 -8.91 31.25
N PHE A 275 -10.15 -9.17 32.30
CA PHE A 275 -10.29 -10.33 33.15
C PHE A 275 -11.59 -10.35 33.99
N GLU A 276 -12.39 -9.28 33.99
CA GLU A 276 -13.72 -9.24 34.61
C GLU A 276 -14.87 -9.36 33.59
N ALA A 277 -14.59 -9.20 32.29
CA ALA A 277 -15.60 -9.35 31.25
C ALA A 277 -16.08 -10.82 31.20
N LYS A 278 -17.39 -11.04 31.36
CA LYS A 278 -17.98 -12.38 31.37
C LYS A 278 -17.63 -13.18 30.11
N LYS A 279 -17.30 -14.47 30.29
CA LYS A 279 -17.21 -15.51 29.24
C LYS A 279 -18.31 -15.32 28.19
N GLY A 280 -17.95 -14.75 27.05
CA GLY A 280 -18.94 -14.31 26.07
C GLY A 280 -18.33 -13.93 24.73
N LYS A 281 -18.14 -14.93 23.87
CA LYS A 281 -18.10 -14.83 22.40
C LYS A 281 -16.95 -14.09 21.71
N HIS A 282 -15.95 -13.58 22.40
CA HIS A 282 -14.78 -13.06 21.70
C HIS A 282 -13.77 -14.19 21.50
N ASP A 283 -13.69 -14.71 20.27
CA ASP A 283 -12.57 -15.52 19.80
C ASP A 283 -11.31 -14.66 19.89
N LEU A 284 -10.61 -14.77 21.02
CA LEU A 284 -9.40 -14.00 21.25
C LEU A 284 -8.38 -14.42 20.20
N THR A 285 -7.96 -13.48 19.37
CA THR A 285 -6.90 -13.71 18.39
C THR A 285 -5.56 -13.44 19.05
N GLY A 286 -4.79 -14.49 19.27
CA GLY A 286 -3.49 -14.42 19.91
C GLY A 286 -2.67 -15.66 19.56
N PHE A 287 -1.56 -15.84 20.26
CA PHE A 287 -0.67 -16.97 20.05
C PHE A 287 -0.31 -17.63 21.37
N TYR A 288 -0.38 -18.95 21.39
CA TYR A 288 0.30 -19.75 22.40
C TYR A 288 1.78 -19.80 22.05
N ILE A 289 2.62 -19.48 23.03
CA ILE A 289 4.06 -19.56 22.95
C ILE A 289 4.49 -20.77 23.76
N CYS A 290 4.92 -21.81 23.06
CA CYS A 290 5.48 -23.02 23.65
C CYS A 290 7.00 -22.96 23.49
N GLU A 291 7.69 -22.66 24.60
CA GLU A 291 9.14 -22.54 24.64
C GLU A 291 9.74 -23.70 25.44
N LEU A 292 10.48 -24.57 24.75
CA LEU A 292 11.31 -25.60 25.37
C LEU A 292 12.67 -24.99 25.73
N ASN A 293 12.97 -24.93 27.03
CA ASN A 293 14.18 -24.26 27.53
C ASN A 293 14.85 -25.09 28.64
N LEU A 294 16.16 -25.26 28.53
CA LEU A 294 17.00 -25.82 29.59
C LEU A 294 18.05 -24.79 29.97
N SER A 295 18.11 -24.43 31.25
CA SER A 295 19.08 -23.45 31.76
C SER A 295 20.54 -23.84 31.51
N THR A 296 20.81 -25.13 31.26
CA THR A 296 22.14 -25.70 31.01
C THR A 296 22.50 -25.81 29.52
N ILE A 297 21.57 -25.54 28.60
CA ILE A 297 21.76 -25.71 27.15
C ILE A 297 21.34 -24.44 26.41
N SER A 298 22.18 -23.95 25.49
CA SER A 298 21.91 -22.75 24.70
C SER A 298 20.90 -22.94 23.54
N GLU A 299 20.30 -24.12 23.43
CA GLU A 299 19.33 -24.48 22.38
C GLU A 299 17.91 -24.30 22.90
N ARG A 300 17.08 -23.59 22.12
CA ARG A 300 15.67 -23.34 22.44
C ARG A 300 14.80 -23.69 21.24
N ALA A 301 13.66 -24.35 21.50
CA ALA A 301 12.63 -24.54 20.49
C ALA A 301 11.43 -23.66 20.84
N LEU A 302 10.98 -22.87 19.87
CA LEU A 302 9.87 -21.94 20.03
C LEU A 302 8.79 -22.25 19.01
N PHE A 303 7.60 -22.56 19.49
CA PHE A 303 6.41 -22.75 18.66
C PHE A 303 5.40 -21.65 18.94
N ILE A 304 4.97 -20.96 17.88
CA ILE A 304 3.98 -19.89 17.94
C ILE A 304 2.70 -20.45 17.31
N ILE A 305 1.68 -20.68 18.14
CA ILE A 305 0.44 -21.35 17.72
C ILE A 305 -0.71 -20.38 17.80
N SER A 306 -1.39 -20.15 16.67
CA SER A 306 -2.59 -19.32 16.65
C SER A 306 -3.65 -19.86 17.61
N SER A 307 -4.32 -18.97 18.35
CA SER A 307 -5.40 -19.32 19.27
C SER A 307 -6.54 -20.10 18.61
N GLY A 308 -6.79 -19.86 17.31
CA GLY A 308 -7.77 -20.61 16.52
C GLY A 308 -7.40 -22.08 16.31
N GLU A 309 -6.16 -22.48 16.54
CA GLU A 309 -5.73 -23.88 16.48
C GLU A 309 -5.69 -24.57 17.85
N ARG A 310 -6.08 -23.90 18.95
CA ARG A 310 -6.00 -24.42 20.33
C ARG A 310 -6.46 -25.87 20.48
N GLU A 311 -7.66 -26.17 19.97
CA GLU A 311 -8.27 -27.51 20.09
C GLU A 311 -7.45 -28.60 19.42
N ARG A 312 -6.67 -28.24 18.39
CA ARG A 312 -5.78 -29.16 17.68
C ARG A 312 -4.63 -29.66 18.54
N TYR A 313 -4.19 -28.85 19.53
CA TYR A 313 -3.04 -29.15 20.38
C TYR A 313 -3.45 -29.50 21.81
N ASP A 314 -4.75 -29.63 22.11
CA ASP A 314 -5.27 -29.90 23.47
C ASP A 314 -4.74 -28.90 24.51
N PHE A 315 -4.60 -27.63 24.10
CA PHE A 315 -4.11 -26.58 24.99
C PHE A 315 -5.22 -26.08 25.93
N PRO A 316 -4.88 -25.66 27.15
CA PRO A 316 -5.84 -25.05 28.07
C PRO A 316 -6.41 -23.76 27.48
N ASP A 317 -7.54 -23.31 28.02
CA ASP A 317 -8.10 -22.00 27.70
C ASP A 317 -7.03 -20.92 27.94
N CYS A 318 -6.93 -19.91 27.08
CA CYS A 318 -5.95 -18.82 27.28
C CYS A 318 -6.12 -18.10 28.63
N GLU A 319 -7.33 -18.12 29.21
CA GLU A 319 -7.64 -17.63 30.55
C GLU A 319 -6.94 -18.41 31.69
N ASP A 320 -6.48 -19.63 31.40
CA ASP A 320 -5.77 -20.52 32.31
C ASP A 320 -4.24 -20.47 32.12
N LEU A 321 -3.72 -19.53 31.32
CA LEU A 321 -2.29 -19.33 31.13
C LEU A 321 -1.85 -17.95 31.61
N VAL A 322 -0.60 -17.87 32.08
CA VAL A 322 0.02 -16.60 32.43
C VAL A 322 0.24 -15.83 31.13
N VAL A 323 -0.29 -14.60 31.08
CA VAL A 323 -0.01 -13.67 30.00
C VAL A 323 1.40 -13.15 30.23
N LYS A 324 2.30 -13.43 29.29
CA LYS A 324 3.67 -12.92 29.36
C LYS A 324 3.90 -12.03 28.15
N GLU A 325 4.33 -10.79 28.38
CA GLU A 325 4.89 -9.98 27.30
C GLU A 325 6.06 -10.76 26.69
N MET A 326 6.14 -10.76 25.36
CA MET A 326 7.33 -11.27 24.70
C MET A 326 8.50 -10.35 25.07
N GLU A 327 9.29 -10.75 26.07
CA GLU A 327 10.58 -10.13 26.31
C GLU A 327 11.40 -10.16 25.01
N ASP A 328 12.10 -9.06 24.71
CA ASP A 328 12.99 -8.97 23.56
C ASP A 328 13.95 -10.17 23.59
N ILE A 329 13.69 -11.12 22.70
CA ILE A 329 14.36 -12.41 22.69
C ILE A 329 15.84 -12.17 22.37
N GLN A 330 16.71 -12.36 23.37
CA GLN A 330 18.15 -12.13 23.25
C GLN A 330 18.76 -12.88 22.06
N SER A 331 19.67 -12.22 21.33
CA SER A 331 20.25 -12.66 20.04
C SER A 331 21.15 -13.90 20.09
N ASP A 332 21.48 -14.41 21.29
CA ASP A 332 22.63 -15.30 21.48
C ASP A 332 22.25 -16.79 21.68
N CYS A 333 20.97 -17.16 21.58
CA CYS A 333 20.54 -18.57 21.62
C CYS A 333 20.37 -19.16 20.22
N ILE A 334 20.66 -20.46 20.06
CA ILE A 334 20.35 -21.18 18.82
C ILE A 334 18.85 -21.49 18.84
N PHE A 335 18.07 -20.63 18.17
CA PHE A 335 16.62 -20.80 18.06
C PHE A 335 16.26 -21.72 16.90
N TRP A 336 15.49 -22.77 17.20
CA TRP A 336 14.68 -23.43 16.19
C TRP A 336 13.34 -22.68 16.13
N ARG A 337 13.24 -21.70 15.22
CA ARG A 337 11.95 -21.03 14.96
C ARG A 337 11.28 -21.68 13.75
N GLU A 338 9.96 -21.65 13.76
CA GLU A 338 9.14 -21.91 12.58
C GLU A 338 9.52 -20.98 11.41
N GLU A 339 9.82 -19.71 11.72
CA GLU A 339 10.06 -18.65 10.73
C GLU A 339 11.49 -18.58 10.19
N THR A 340 12.49 -19.04 10.95
CA THR A 340 13.86 -19.11 10.42
C THR A 340 13.88 -20.27 9.45
N ALA A 341 14.00 -19.97 8.15
CA ALA A 341 14.17 -20.99 7.12
C ALA A 341 15.47 -21.76 7.42
N ILE A 342 15.35 -22.83 8.21
CA ILE A 342 16.39 -23.83 8.24
C ILE A 342 16.34 -24.42 6.84
N THR A 343 17.40 -24.23 6.06
CA THR A 343 17.56 -24.74 4.68
C THR A 343 17.49 -26.28 4.59
N GLU A 344 17.10 -26.94 5.69
CA GLU A 344 17.13 -28.37 5.94
C GLU A 344 15.79 -29.06 5.70
N GLY A 345 14.67 -28.33 5.62
CA GLY A 345 13.37 -28.92 5.24
C GLY A 345 13.45 -29.70 3.91
N ASP A 346 14.29 -29.22 2.99
CA ASP A 346 14.58 -29.83 1.69
C ASP A 346 15.49 -31.09 1.76
N LEU A 347 16.16 -31.31 2.89
CA LEU A 347 17.06 -32.44 3.09
C LEU A 347 16.31 -33.72 3.44
N PHE A 348 15.18 -33.63 4.14
CA PHE A 348 14.40 -34.78 4.60
C PHE A 348 13.16 -35.01 3.74
N THR A 349 12.80 -36.28 3.56
CA THR A 349 11.54 -36.65 2.90
C THR A 349 10.39 -36.70 3.91
N PRO A 350 9.12 -36.49 3.49
CA PRO A 350 7.98 -36.62 4.40
C PRO A 350 7.96 -37.97 5.12
N LYS A 351 8.31 -39.06 4.42
CA LYS A 351 8.40 -40.41 5.02
C LYS A 351 9.40 -40.48 6.18
N GLN A 352 10.56 -39.86 6.04
CA GLN A 352 11.59 -39.87 7.09
C GLN A 352 11.14 -39.07 8.31
N VAL A 353 10.58 -37.88 8.09
CA VAL A 353 10.05 -37.03 9.19
C VAL A 353 8.94 -37.77 9.94
N LYS A 354 8.01 -38.40 9.21
CA LYS A 354 6.95 -39.25 9.79
C LYS A 354 7.50 -40.37 10.67
N GLN A 355 8.47 -41.11 10.16
CA GLN A 355 9.09 -42.22 10.90
C GLN A 355 9.82 -41.72 12.14
N ALA A 356 10.49 -40.56 12.05
CA ALA A 356 11.21 -39.97 13.17
C ALA A 356 10.27 -39.48 14.28
N ILE A 357 9.22 -38.72 13.92
CA ILE A 357 8.20 -38.27 14.90
C ILE A 357 7.52 -39.45 15.56
N ASN A 358 7.04 -40.44 14.78
CA ASN A 358 6.36 -41.61 15.36
C ASN A 358 7.28 -42.43 16.29
N ARG A 359 8.57 -42.53 15.95
CA ARG A 359 9.55 -43.18 16.84
C ARG A 359 9.70 -42.41 18.15
N SER A 360 9.80 -41.09 18.09
CA SER A 360 9.91 -40.24 19.29
C SER A 360 8.63 -40.30 20.14
N LEU A 361 7.45 -40.26 19.51
CA LEU A 361 6.15 -40.33 20.19
C LEU A 361 5.91 -41.66 20.91
N ASN A 362 6.50 -42.76 20.45
CA ASN A 362 6.37 -44.09 21.06
C ASN A 362 7.39 -44.34 22.18
N HIS A 363 8.18 -43.35 22.57
CA HIS A 363 9.14 -43.50 23.67
C HIS A 363 8.42 -43.48 25.03
N GLN A 364 8.86 -44.30 25.98
CA GLN A 364 8.21 -44.41 27.30
C GLN A 364 8.14 -43.05 28.03
N THR A 365 9.24 -42.29 28.01
CA THR A 365 9.31 -40.92 28.57
C THR A 365 8.23 -39.99 28.01
N ILE A 366 7.85 -40.17 26.73
CA ILE A 366 6.79 -39.36 26.10
C ILE A 366 5.41 -39.76 26.60
N GLU A 367 5.15 -41.05 26.83
CA GLU A 367 3.90 -41.50 27.46
C GLU A 367 3.78 -40.99 28.90
N GLU A 368 4.87 -41.02 29.67
CA GLU A 368 4.90 -40.44 31.02
C GLU A 368 4.61 -38.92 31.00
N ILE A 369 5.11 -38.19 30.00
CA ILE A 369 4.77 -36.77 29.80
C ILE A 369 3.28 -36.60 29.49
N ARG A 370 2.68 -37.47 28.67
CA ARG A 370 1.24 -37.42 28.35
C ARG A 370 0.38 -37.64 29.59
N GLU A 371 0.71 -38.64 30.40
CA GLU A 371 -0.02 -38.96 31.63
C GLU A 371 0.06 -37.82 32.66
N ASN A 372 1.21 -37.16 32.75
CA ASN A 372 1.43 -36.05 33.68
C ASN A 372 0.96 -34.68 33.14
N GLY A 373 0.65 -34.57 31.85
CA GLY A 373 0.32 -33.31 31.19
C GLY A 373 -0.87 -32.59 31.81
N ASN A 374 -1.91 -33.33 32.19
CA ASN A 374 -3.10 -32.76 32.83
C ASN A 374 -2.78 -32.11 34.18
N LYS A 375 -1.84 -32.70 34.93
CA LYS A 375 -1.38 -32.13 36.21
C LYS A 375 -0.66 -30.81 35.96
N LYS A 376 0.24 -30.76 34.97
CA LYS A 376 0.96 -29.54 34.59
C LYS A 376 -0.01 -28.41 34.18
N PHE A 377 -1.00 -28.71 33.33
CA PHE A 377 -1.97 -27.70 32.90
C PHE A 377 -2.84 -27.20 34.06
N LEU A 378 -3.18 -28.09 35.02
CA LEU A 378 -3.87 -27.66 36.24
C LEU A 378 -3.01 -26.73 37.11
N GLU A 379 -1.71 -27.02 37.23
CA GLU A 379 -0.74 -26.17 37.93
C GLU A 379 -0.59 -24.79 37.24
N LEU A 380 -0.49 -24.77 35.91
CA LEU A 380 -0.45 -23.53 35.11
C LEU A 380 -1.74 -22.71 35.26
N SER A 381 -2.92 -23.36 35.19
CA SER A 381 -4.21 -22.71 35.43
C SER A 381 -4.28 -22.08 36.82
N HIS A 382 -3.77 -22.77 37.83
CA HIS A 382 -3.73 -22.23 39.19
C HIS A 382 -2.78 -21.03 39.30
N ALA A 383 -1.58 -21.11 38.71
CA ALA A 383 -0.64 -19.98 38.69
C ALA A 383 -1.22 -18.77 37.95
N ALA A 384 -1.81 -18.98 36.77
CA ALA A 384 -2.47 -17.94 35.98
C ALA A 384 -3.60 -17.25 36.75
N LYS A 385 -4.39 -18.00 37.54
CA LYS A 385 -5.44 -17.44 38.40
C LYS A 385 -4.89 -16.54 39.51
N LEU A 386 -3.74 -16.89 40.09
CA LEU A 386 -3.08 -16.07 41.11
C LEU A 386 -2.52 -14.78 40.49
N ASP A 387 -1.76 -14.89 39.40
CA ASP A 387 -1.16 -13.75 38.71
C ASP A 387 -2.25 -12.80 38.19
N ARG A 388 -3.35 -13.34 37.63
CA ARG A 388 -4.51 -12.56 37.20
C ARG A 388 -5.16 -11.79 38.33
N ALA A 389 -5.25 -12.37 39.53
CA ALA A 389 -5.82 -11.68 40.68
C ALA A 389 -4.94 -10.51 41.13
N GLU A 390 -3.61 -10.68 41.08
CA GLU A 390 -2.64 -9.63 41.38
C GLU A 390 -2.69 -8.48 40.36
N ILE A 391 -2.64 -8.81 39.06
CA ILE A 391 -2.74 -7.84 37.96
C ILE A 391 -4.06 -7.04 38.04
N LEU A 392 -5.18 -7.74 38.28
CA LEU A 392 -6.49 -7.09 38.43
C LEU A 392 -6.52 -6.11 39.62
N GLU A 393 -5.91 -6.49 40.74
CA GLU A 393 -5.86 -5.63 41.92
C GLU A 393 -4.97 -4.40 41.68
N GLU A 394 -3.83 -4.57 41.02
CA GLU A 394 -2.97 -3.45 40.60
C GLU A 394 -3.71 -2.51 39.64
N GLN A 395 -4.40 -3.05 38.62
CA GLN A 395 -5.21 -2.26 37.69
C GLN A 395 -6.32 -1.47 38.40
N ARG A 396 -7.00 -2.09 39.37
CA ARG A 396 -8.03 -1.41 40.19
C ARG A 396 -7.43 -0.28 41.02
N GLN A 397 -6.25 -0.49 41.62
CA GLN A 397 -5.56 0.54 42.40
C GLN A 397 -5.09 1.70 41.51
N ASN A 398 -4.52 1.39 40.34
CA ASN A 398 -4.10 2.39 39.35
C ASN A 398 -5.30 3.19 38.82
N ALA A 399 -6.41 2.53 38.49
CA ALA A 399 -7.65 3.19 38.09
C ALA A 399 -8.22 4.09 39.18
N PHE A 400 -8.19 3.64 40.44
CA PHE A 400 -8.63 4.43 41.59
C PHE A 400 -7.76 5.69 41.76
N LEU A 401 -6.43 5.54 41.76
CA LEU A 401 -5.49 6.64 41.89
C LEU A 401 -5.66 7.65 40.74
N PHE A 402 -5.77 7.16 39.52
CA PHE A 402 -5.99 8.00 38.33
C PHE A 402 -7.33 8.74 38.40
N ARG A 403 -8.41 8.10 38.87
CA ARG A 403 -9.72 8.74 39.08
C ARG A 403 -9.62 9.89 40.08
N GLU A 404 -8.91 9.70 41.18
CA GLU A 404 -8.75 10.76 42.20
C GLU A 404 -7.88 11.91 41.68
N GLN A 405 -6.78 11.62 40.98
CA GLN A 405 -5.96 12.65 40.33
C GLN A 405 -6.77 13.44 39.29
N PHE A 406 -7.58 12.76 38.48
CA PHE A 406 -8.43 13.40 37.50
C PHE A 406 -9.48 14.31 38.16
N LYS A 407 -10.16 13.85 39.21
CA LYS A 407 -11.11 14.67 39.97
C LYS A 407 -10.44 15.91 40.57
N GLN A 408 -9.25 15.77 41.15
CA GLN A 408 -8.48 16.88 41.69
C GLN A 408 -8.09 17.90 40.61
N LYS A 409 -7.60 17.42 39.45
CA LYS A 409 -7.28 18.27 38.29
C LYS A 409 -8.51 19.01 37.79
N LEU A 410 -9.63 18.32 37.62
CA LEU A 410 -10.90 18.92 37.18
C LEU A 410 -11.39 19.98 38.18
N GLN A 411 -11.35 19.69 39.48
CA GLN A 411 -11.78 20.65 40.51
C GLN A 411 -10.88 21.90 40.57
N SER A 412 -9.56 21.72 40.39
CA SER A 412 -8.61 22.82 40.29
C SER A 412 -8.91 23.72 39.07
N ARG A 413 -9.21 23.10 37.91
CA ARG A 413 -9.62 23.83 36.70
C ARG A 413 -10.94 24.57 36.89
N LYS A 414 -11.96 23.93 37.47
CA LYS A 414 -13.23 24.59 37.81
C LYS A 414 -13.02 25.84 38.67
N THR A 415 -12.17 25.75 39.69
CA THR A 415 -11.83 26.89 40.55
C THR A 415 -11.16 28.02 39.76
N THR A 416 -10.27 27.68 38.83
CA THR A 416 -9.57 28.62 37.94
C THR A 416 -10.55 29.30 36.98
N TRP A 417 -11.43 28.53 36.34
CA TRP A 417 -12.46 29.04 35.44
C TRP A 417 -13.44 29.99 36.14
N LEU A 418 -13.91 29.60 37.32
CA LEU A 418 -14.81 30.42 38.15
C LEU A 418 -14.13 31.73 38.56
N ARG A 419 -12.82 31.71 38.84
CA ARG A 419 -12.04 32.91 39.17
C ARG A 419 -11.86 33.85 37.98
N HIS A 420 -11.55 33.34 36.79
CA HIS A 420 -11.17 34.17 35.65
C HIS A 420 -12.36 34.61 34.78
N SER A 421 -13.44 33.84 34.73
CA SER A 421 -14.59 34.14 33.89
C SER A 421 -15.87 33.46 34.42
N PRO A 422 -16.38 33.87 35.60
CA PRO A 422 -17.52 33.23 36.26
C PRO A 422 -18.79 33.15 35.38
N GLN A 423 -19.02 34.17 34.55
CA GLN A 423 -20.17 34.23 33.63
C GLN A 423 -20.12 33.19 32.49
N ASN A 424 -18.94 32.62 32.20
CA ASN A 424 -18.77 31.57 31.19
C ASN A 424 -18.44 30.21 31.81
N PHE A 425 -18.51 30.08 33.14
CA PHE A 425 -18.13 28.86 33.86
C PHE A 425 -18.84 27.62 33.34
N THR A 426 -20.16 27.67 33.19
CA THR A 426 -20.98 26.56 32.67
C THR A 426 -20.60 26.18 31.24
N TYR A 427 -20.17 27.13 30.41
CA TYR A 427 -19.66 26.83 29.06
C TYR A 427 -18.34 26.05 29.10
N PHE A 428 -17.44 26.37 30.04
CA PHE A 428 -16.18 25.63 30.18
C PHE A 428 -16.41 24.21 30.71
N GLU A 429 -17.33 24.03 31.67
CA GLU A 429 -17.73 22.69 32.12
C GLU A 429 -18.33 21.87 30.97
N LEU A 430 -19.23 22.48 30.19
CA LEU A 430 -19.80 21.83 29.01
C LEU A 430 -18.73 21.50 27.97
N ALA A 431 -17.75 22.37 27.75
CA ALA A 431 -16.65 22.14 26.81
C ALA A 431 -15.78 20.96 27.26
N GLU A 432 -15.43 20.87 28.54
CA GLU A 432 -14.68 19.75 29.08
C GLU A 432 -15.44 18.43 28.91
N LEU A 433 -16.72 18.36 29.31
CA LEU A 433 -17.51 17.14 29.10
C LEU A 433 -17.68 16.79 27.62
N THR A 434 -17.85 17.79 26.75
CA THR A 434 -17.92 17.57 25.30
C THR A 434 -16.64 16.95 24.75
N ARG A 435 -15.48 17.36 25.30
CA ARG A 435 -14.18 16.75 24.98
C ARG A 435 -14.19 15.27 25.37
N TRP A 436 -14.60 14.94 26.59
CA TRP A 436 -14.73 13.55 27.06
C TRP A 436 -15.68 12.71 26.20
N VAL A 437 -16.88 13.21 25.93
CA VAL A 437 -17.88 12.56 25.07
C VAL A 437 -17.33 12.32 23.67
N SER A 438 -16.60 13.28 23.08
CA SER A 438 -15.99 13.10 21.76
C SER A 438 -14.90 12.04 21.75
N ARG A 439 -14.08 11.95 22.81
CA ARG A 439 -13.02 10.93 22.93
C ARG A 439 -13.62 9.55 23.16
N ALA A 440 -14.66 9.47 23.99
CA ALA A 440 -15.40 8.24 24.26
C ALA A 440 -16.10 7.69 23.01
N ALA A 441 -16.76 8.53 22.22
CA ALA A 441 -17.36 8.12 20.95
C ALA A 441 -16.33 7.46 20.01
N LYS A 442 -15.11 8.00 20.00
CA LYS A 442 -14.00 7.47 19.19
C LYS A 442 -13.48 6.13 19.72
N SER A 443 -13.32 5.97 21.04
CA SER A 443 -12.98 4.68 21.63
C SER A 443 -14.07 3.64 21.35
N LEU A 444 -15.34 3.96 21.58
CA LEU A 444 -16.47 3.05 21.30
C LEU A 444 -16.50 2.60 19.83
N GLN A 445 -16.18 3.49 18.89
CA GLN A 445 -16.05 3.16 17.48
C GLN A 445 -14.89 2.19 17.19
N GLN A 446 -13.76 2.32 17.90
CA GLN A 446 -12.62 1.41 17.76
C GLN A 446 -12.89 0.01 18.30
N HIS A 447 -13.84 -0.12 19.22
CA HIS A 447 -14.26 -1.40 19.80
C HIS A 447 -15.57 -1.94 19.18
N ASP A 448 -15.92 -1.51 17.97
CA ASP A 448 -17.10 -1.96 17.21
C ASP A 448 -18.47 -1.72 17.88
N LEU A 449 -18.56 -0.75 18.80
CA LEU A 449 -19.79 -0.36 19.51
C LEU A 449 -20.48 0.82 18.83
N SER A 450 -20.74 0.69 17.53
CA SER A 450 -21.24 1.77 16.66
C SER A 450 -22.49 2.49 17.18
N GLN A 451 -23.51 1.75 17.64
CA GLN A 451 -24.76 2.35 18.14
C GLN A 451 -24.53 3.29 19.33
N LEU A 452 -23.64 2.91 20.26
CA LEU A 452 -23.33 3.74 21.41
C LEU A 452 -22.41 4.90 21.01
N ALA A 453 -21.46 4.67 20.10
CA ALA A 453 -20.64 5.73 19.53
C ALA A 453 -21.51 6.82 18.87
N ASP A 454 -22.53 6.44 18.09
CA ASP A 454 -23.47 7.36 17.45
C ASP A 454 -24.23 8.20 18.49
N LYS A 455 -24.71 7.57 19.56
CA LYS A 455 -25.35 8.27 20.70
C LYS A 455 -24.43 9.36 21.26
N PHE A 456 -23.15 9.04 21.49
CA PHE A 456 -22.17 10.00 22.01
C PHE A 456 -21.83 11.09 20.99
N TYR A 457 -21.77 10.78 19.69
CA TYR A 457 -21.62 11.80 18.64
C TYR A 457 -22.82 12.74 18.58
N HIS A 458 -24.04 12.26 18.79
CA HIS A 458 -25.22 13.11 18.90
C HIS A 458 -25.15 14.05 20.11
N LEU A 459 -24.75 13.54 21.28
CA LEU A 459 -24.54 14.37 22.49
C LEU A 459 -23.47 15.43 22.25
N LYS A 460 -22.33 15.05 21.67
CA LYS A 460 -21.25 15.96 21.28
C LYS A 460 -21.78 17.07 20.37
N ASN A 461 -22.49 16.72 19.28
CA ASN A 461 -22.97 17.70 18.32
C ASN A 461 -24.00 18.67 18.94
N ARG A 462 -24.87 18.17 19.82
CA ARG A 462 -25.80 19.01 20.58
C ARG A 462 -25.06 19.99 21.48
N ALA A 463 -24.05 19.52 22.21
CA ALA A 463 -23.24 20.37 23.07
C ALA A 463 -22.43 21.41 22.28
N ILE A 464 -21.84 21.05 21.14
CA ILE A 464 -21.15 21.98 20.24
C ILE A 464 -22.09 23.10 19.77
N GLY A 465 -23.36 22.79 19.47
CA GLY A 465 -24.36 23.81 19.13
C GLY A 465 -24.53 24.87 20.22
N ILE A 466 -24.50 24.46 21.49
CA ILE A 466 -24.58 25.36 22.65
C ILE A 466 -23.26 26.11 22.84
N LEU A 467 -22.12 25.42 22.77
CA LEU A 467 -20.78 26.01 22.91
C LEU A 467 -20.52 27.11 21.87
N ASN A 468 -21.11 26.99 20.68
CA ASN A 468 -21.09 28.04 19.65
C ASN A 468 -21.91 29.29 19.99
N THR A 469 -22.57 29.34 21.14
CA THR A 469 -23.17 30.57 21.71
C THR A 469 -22.31 31.23 22.79
N CYS A 470 -21.21 30.57 23.21
CA CYS A 470 -20.30 31.13 24.20
C CYS A 470 -19.62 32.40 23.68
N PRO A 471 -19.67 33.55 24.37
CA PRO A 471 -19.03 34.80 23.91
C PRO A 471 -17.55 34.67 23.56
N LEU A 472 -16.86 33.69 24.13
CA LEU A 472 -15.43 33.43 23.93
C LEU A 472 -15.12 32.47 22.77
N ALA A 473 -16.15 31.84 22.17
CA ALA A 473 -15.88 30.91 21.09
C ALA A 473 -15.34 31.62 19.83
N LYS A 474 -14.61 30.89 19.01
CA LYS A 474 -14.21 31.32 17.67
C LYS A 474 -14.63 30.22 16.71
N LEU A 475 -15.43 30.59 15.73
CA LEU A 475 -15.91 29.66 14.71
C LEU A 475 -15.14 29.90 13.42
N ASN A 476 -14.40 28.89 13.01
CA ASN A 476 -13.55 28.89 11.82
C ASN A 476 -13.97 27.76 10.87
N PHE A 477 -13.43 27.79 9.65
CA PHE A 477 -13.63 26.75 8.64
C PHE A 477 -12.29 26.18 8.19
N TYR A 478 -12.14 24.85 8.27
CA TYR A 478 -11.01 24.13 7.70
C TYR A 478 -11.44 23.48 6.39
N ARG A 479 -10.69 23.76 5.32
CA ARG A 479 -10.86 23.14 4.00
C ARG A 479 -9.54 22.49 3.60
N PRO A 480 -9.44 21.14 3.56
CA PRO A 480 -8.22 20.47 3.13
C PRO A 480 -7.99 20.67 1.62
N GLU A 481 -6.81 20.27 1.12
CA GLU A 481 -6.47 20.39 -0.32
C GLU A 481 -7.42 19.60 -1.23
N SER A 482 -7.90 18.45 -0.75
CA SER A 482 -8.89 17.60 -1.42
C SER A 482 -10.17 17.52 -0.57
N PRO A 483 -11.02 18.56 -0.60
CA PRO A 483 -12.16 18.68 0.29
C PRO A 483 -13.37 17.85 -0.14
N ASP A 484 -13.42 17.45 -1.40
CA ASP A 484 -14.56 16.76 -1.99
C ASP A 484 -14.40 15.23 -1.84
N TYR A 485 -15.52 14.52 -1.67
CA TYR A 485 -15.54 13.05 -1.62
C TYR A 485 -16.21 12.49 -2.86
N GLY A 486 -15.50 11.62 -3.58
CA GLY A 486 -16.03 10.89 -4.73
C GLY A 486 -16.48 9.49 -4.35
N TYR A 487 -17.73 9.14 -4.67
CA TYR A 487 -18.20 7.76 -4.62
C TYR A 487 -17.86 7.07 -5.95
N TYR A 488 -16.96 6.09 -5.90
CA TYR A 488 -16.56 5.30 -7.06
C TYR A 488 -17.18 3.90 -7.00
N ASP A 489 -17.95 3.53 -8.03
CA ASP A 489 -18.40 2.15 -8.20
C ASP A 489 -17.25 1.33 -8.80
N TYR A 490 -16.53 0.60 -7.96
CA TYR A 490 -15.45 -0.28 -8.43
C TYR A 490 -15.95 -1.41 -9.35
N TYR A 491 -17.22 -1.81 -9.28
CA TYR A 491 -17.76 -2.88 -10.11
C TYR A 491 -18.16 -2.39 -11.50
N ARG A 492 -18.54 -1.12 -11.62
CA ARG A 492 -18.95 -0.51 -12.89
C ARG A 492 -17.90 0.40 -13.52
N ASP A 493 -16.80 0.64 -12.82
CA ASP A 493 -15.75 1.57 -13.22
C ASP A 493 -16.32 2.98 -13.53
N GLN A 494 -17.24 3.43 -12.68
CA GLN A 494 -17.97 4.68 -12.87
C GLN A 494 -18.00 5.52 -11.59
N PHE A 495 -17.77 6.82 -11.75
CA PHE A 495 -17.94 7.80 -10.69
C PHE A 495 -19.43 8.10 -10.51
N ILE A 496 -19.98 7.79 -9.33
CA ILE A 496 -21.43 7.89 -9.08
C ILE A 496 -21.81 9.29 -8.62
N ALA A 497 -21.08 9.84 -7.64
CA ALA A 497 -21.45 11.09 -7.00
C ALA A 497 -20.25 11.78 -6.36
N GLU A 498 -20.21 13.10 -6.43
CA GLU A 498 -19.27 13.96 -5.72
C GLU A 498 -20.03 14.71 -4.62
N ILE A 499 -19.61 14.54 -3.37
CA ILE A 499 -20.10 15.36 -2.26
C ILE A 499 -19.08 16.48 -2.03
N LYS A 500 -19.46 17.70 -2.42
CA LYS A 500 -18.61 18.88 -2.23
C LYS A 500 -18.34 19.15 -0.76
N ASP A 501 -17.09 19.49 -0.46
CA ASP A 501 -16.60 19.85 0.87
C ASP A 501 -16.86 18.79 1.96
N TYR A 502 -17.00 17.52 1.57
CA TYR A 502 -17.23 16.41 2.48
C TYR A 502 -16.19 16.31 3.61
N TYR A 503 -14.92 16.51 3.28
CA TYR A 503 -13.80 16.46 4.22
C TYR A 503 -13.50 17.78 4.93
N SER A 504 -14.24 18.84 4.59
CA SER A 504 -14.12 20.13 5.26
C SER A 504 -14.77 20.10 6.65
N LEU A 505 -14.26 20.91 7.57
CA LEU A 505 -14.69 20.92 8.97
C LEU A 505 -15.02 22.33 9.44
N PHE A 506 -16.09 22.47 10.21
CA PHE A 506 -16.26 23.62 11.10
C PHE A 506 -15.40 23.40 12.33
N SER A 507 -14.65 24.42 12.73
CA SER A 507 -13.75 24.39 13.90
C SER A 507 -14.23 25.40 14.93
N THR A 508 -14.70 24.91 16.08
CA THR A 508 -15.09 25.72 17.23
C THR A 508 -13.97 25.72 18.25
N GLU A 509 -13.36 26.88 18.51
CA GLU A 509 -12.31 27.06 19.51
C GLU A 509 -12.83 27.90 20.69
N ILE A 510 -12.61 27.48 21.93
CA ILE A 510 -12.90 28.25 23.14
C ILE A 510 -11.63 28.31 23.98
N ILE A 511 -11.14 29.52 24.23
CA ILE A 511 -9.93 29.75 25.05
C ILE A 511 -10.36 30.38 26.37
N VAL A 512 -9.99 29.76 27.49
CA VAL A 512 -10.23 30.35 28.81
C VAL A 512 -9.34 31.58 28.99
N PRO A 513 -9.89 32.77 29.26
CA PRO A 513 -9.10 33.98 29.41
C PRO A 513 -8.15 33.87 30.60
N ASN A 514 -6.92 34.36 30.43
CA ASN A 514 -5.87 34.38 31.47
C ASN A 514 -5.43 33.01 32.00
N SER A 515 -5.81 31.90 31.35
CA SER A 515 -5.21 30.60 31.65
C SER A 515 -3.91 30.43 30.88
N SER A 516 -2.87 29.98 31.58
CA SER A 516 -1.61 29.53 30.97
C SER A 516 -1.61 28.03 30.67
N ASP A 517 -2.65 27.30 31.08
CA ASP A 517 -2.74 25.86 30.86
C ASP A 517 -3.14 25.60 29.40
N PRO A 518 -2.31 24.88 28.60
CA PRO A 518 -2.68 24.53 27.23
C PRO A 518 -3.96 23.68 27.15
N ASP A 519 -4.33 22.95 28.22
CA ASP A 519 -5.57 22.17 28.26
C ASP A 519 -6.84 23.06 28.33
N ASP A 520 -6.70 24.34 28.69
CA ASP A 520 -7.79 25.32 28.74
C ASP A 520 -8.09 25.97 27.37
N CYS A 521 -7.63 25.34 26.29
CA CYS A 521 -8.06 25.58 24.93
C CYS A 521 -8.89 24.38 24.43
N PHE A 522 -10.18 24.59 24.23
CA PHE A 522 -11.08 23.57 23.72
C PHE A 522 -11.28 23.74 22.23
N GLN A 523 -10.99 22.70 21.46
CA GLN A 523 -11.20 22.69 20.01
C GLN A 523 -12.11 21.53 19.60
N PHE A 524 -13.20 21.85 18.91
CA PHE A 524 -14.16 20.89 18.41
C PHE A 524 -14.29 21.00 16.91
N HIS A 525 -14.36 19.84 16.25
CA HIS A 525 -14.54 19.75 14.82
C HIS A 525 -15.90 19.11 14.52
N THR A 526 -16.66 19.74 13.62
CA THR A 526 -17.91 19.21 13.08
C THR A 526 -17.78 19.08 11.56
N PRO A 527 -17.98 17.87 11.00
CA PRO A 527 -17.94 17.67 9.55
C PRO A 527 -18.90 18.60 8.82
N TYR A 528 -18.45 19.18 7.71
CA TYR A 528 -19.24 20.13 6.93
C TYR A 528 -20.64 19.60 6.56
N PRO A 529 -20.82 18.34 6.10
CA PRO A 529 -22.15 17.81 5.80
C PRO A 529 -23.12 17.86 6.98
N MET A 530 -22.62 17.72 8.21
CA MET A 530 -23.41 17.77 9.45
C MET A 530 -23.61 19.22 9.93
N GLY A 531 -22.57 20.06 9.81
CA GLY A 531 -22.56 21.42 10.33
C GLY A 531 -23.20 22.48 9.43
N LYS A 532 -23.38 22.21 8.13
CA LYS A 532 -23.86 23.22 7.16
C LYS A 532 -25.25 23.81 7.47
N ASN A 533 -26.06 23.10 8.26
CA ASN A 533 -27.37 23.56 8.73
C ASN A 533 -27.32 24.19 10.14
N LEU A 534 -26.20 24.05 10.84
CA LEU A 534 -26.00 24.49 12.22
C LEU A 534 -25.15 25.76 12.31
N PHE A 535 -24.33 26.05 11.29
CA PHE A 535 -23.35 27.13 11.28
C PHE A 535 -23.59 28.12 10.12
N PRO A 536 -22.98 29.32 10.16
CA PRO A 536 -23.01 30.26 9.05
C PRO A 536 -22.46 29.65 7.76
N SER A 537 -22.72 30.32 6.64
CA SER A 537 -22.16 29.87 5.37
C SER A 537 -20.64 29.90 5.42
N ILE A 538 -19.98 28.92 4.79
CA ILE A 538 -18.50 28.78 4.86
C ILE A 538 -17.75 30.00 4.31
N GLY A 539 -18.39 30.81 3.45
CA GLY A 539 -17.83 32.06 2.96
C GLY A 539 -17.79 33.17 4.03
N GLU A 540 -18.61 33.08 5.06
CA GLU A 540 -18.66 34.04 6.16
C GLU A 540 -17.64 33.73 7.27
N LEU A 541 -17.01 32.56 7.22
CA LEU A 541 -16.07 32.10 8.25
C LEU A 541 -14.62 32.34 7.83
N GLU A 542 -13.75 32.53 8.82
CA GLU A 542 -12.31 32.58 8.59
C GLU A 542 -11.79 31.18 8.26
N GLN A 543 -11.09 31.06 7.12
CA GLN A 543 -10.45 29.81 6.75
C GLN A 543 -9.17 29.64 7.56
N VAL A 544 -9.09 28.55 8.32
CA VAL A 544 -7.90 28.16 9.09
C VAL A 544 -7.17 27.02 8.39
N ASN A 545 -5.84 26.99 8.54
CA ASN A 545 -5.03 25.85 8.10
C ASN A 545 -4.77 24.97 9.32
N HIS A 546 -5.19 23.72 9.26
CA HIS A 546 -4.76 22.70 10.21
C HIS A 546 -3.64 21.88 9.55
N LEU A 547 -2.61 21.54 10.34
CA LEU A 547 -1.66 20.51 9.93
C LEU A 547 -2.33 19.17 10.21
N GLU A 548 -2.56 18.38 9.16
CA GLU A 548 -3.03 17.02 9.32
C GLU A 548 -2.00 16.24 10.15
N GLN A 549 -2.44 15.66 11.26
CA GLN A 549 -1.67 14.64 11.97
C GLN A 549 -1.82 13.31 11.20
N GLU A 550 -0.81 12.44 11.25
CA GLU A 550 -0.79 11.19 10.45
C GLU A 550 -2.08 10.37 10.56
N GLY A 551 -2.62 9.97 9.40
CA GLY A 551 -3.83 9.15 9.26
C GLY A 551 -5.02 9.90 8.62
N ARG A 552 -5.87 9.16 7.88
CA ARG A 552 -7.08 9.73 7.25
C ARG A 552 -8.03 10.29 8.33
N PHE A 553 -8.04 11.61 8.50
CA PHE A 553 -9.02 12.37 9.30
C PHE A 553 -9.28 11.85 10.72
N ARG A 554 -8.24 11.61 11.52
CA ARG A 554 -8.39 11.25 12.94
C ARG A 554 -8.38 12.49 13.86
N PHE A 555 -9.25 13.46 13.62
CA PHE A 555 -9.45 14.53 14.62
C PHE A 555 -9.93 13.92 15.96
N GLY A 556 -9.30 14.36 17.06
CA GLY A 556 -9.51 13.85 18.42
C GLY A 556 -8.74 12.57 18.73
N HIS A 557 -8.33 12.36 19.97
CA HIS A 557 -7.72 11.10 20.42
C HIS A 557 -8.78 10.24 21.12
N PRO A 558 -8.77 8.92 20.96
CA PRO A 558 -9.58 8.06 21.83
C PRO A 558 -9.19 8.29 23.30
N LEU A 559 -10.03 7.81 24.21
CA LEU A 559 -9.63 7.62 25.60
C LEU A 559 -8.47 6.64 25.66
N THR A 560 -7.49 6.93 26.51
CA THR A 560 -6.43 5.97 26.89
C THR A 560 -7.03 4.86 27.75
N GLU A 561 -6.32 3.75 27.93
CA GLU A 561 -6.80 2.61 28.73
C GLU A 561 -7.10 2.99 30.18
N LEU A 562 -6.22 3.77 30.81
CA LEU A 562 -6.45 4.31 32.15
C LEU A 562 -7.69 5.21 32.22
N GLU A 563 -7.95 5.98 31.15
CA GLU A 563 -9.15 6.80 31.06
C GLU A 563 -10.42 5.96 30.85
N LEU A 564 -10.35 4.87 30.09
CA LEU A 564 -11.46 3.92 29.92
C LEU A 564 -11.87 3.31 31.26
N LEU A 565 -10.90 2.94 32.12
CA LEU A 565 -11.16 2.38 33.45
C LEU A 565 -11.93 3.33 34.36
N ILE A 566 -11.71 4.64 34.22
CA ILE A 566 -12.41 5.64 35.04
C ILE A 566 -13.68 6.17 34.38
N PHE A 567 -13.79 6.04 33.06
CA PHE A 567 -14.90 6.51 32.25
C PHE A 567 -16.13 5.62 32.44
N ASN A 568 -17.14 6.15 33.12
CA ASN A 568 -18.47 5.56 33.13
C ASN A 568 -19.36 6.31 32.11
N PRO A 569 -19.70 5.69 30.98
CA PRO A 569 -20.49 6.32 29.93
C PRO A 569 -21.83 6.85 30.40
N GLN A 570 -22.56 6.09 31.24
CA GLN A 570 -23.85 6.51 31.76
C GLN A 570 -23.69 7.77 32.62
N GLN A 571 -22.69 7.79 33.52
CA GLN A 571 -22.43 8.96 34.36
C GLN A 571 -22.06 10.19 33.55
N ILE A 572 -21.22 10.05 32.51
CA ILE A 572 -20.83 11.17 31.64
C ILE A 572 -22.01 11.66 30.81
N GLU A 573 -22.83 10.74 30.31
CA GLU A 573 -24.08 11.07 29.62
C GLU A 573 -25.04 11.84 30.53
N ASP A 574 -25.26 11.37 31.75
CA ASP A 574 -26.15 12.03 32.72
C ASP A 574 -25.63 13.45 33.04
N GLN A 575 -24.32 13.58 33.30
CA GLN A 575 -23.69 14.88 33.58
C GLN A 575 -23.78 15.86 32.40
N ILE A 576 -23.52 15.41 31.17
CA ILE A 576 -23.59 16.30 30.01
C ILE A 576 -25.04 16.68 29.70
N LEU A 577 -26.00 15.76 29.88
CA LEU A 577 -27.42 16.05 29.69
C LEU A 577 -27.93 17.05 30.74
N GLU A 578 -27.54 16.89 32.00
CA GLU A 578 -27.85 17.83 33.08
C GLU A 578 -27.31 19.23 32.74
N LEU A 579 -26.05 19.34 32.33
CA LEU A 579 -25.47 20.63 31.93
C LEU A 579 -26.13 21.22 30.69
N ILE A 580 -26.45 20.42 29.68
CA ILE A 580 -27.19 20.88 28.48
C ILE A 580 -28.56 21.46 28.86
N GLN A 581 -29.26 20.86 29.83
CA GLN A 581 -30.58 21.32 30.29
C GLN A 581 -30.54 22.66 31.04
N GLN A 582 -29.37 23.07 31.54
CA GLN A 582 -29.21 24.39 32.18
C GLN A 582 -29.25 25.55 31.19
N PHE A 583 -29.14 25.28 29.87
CA PHE A 583 -29.24 26.31 28.85
C PHE A 583 -30.66 26.33 28.26
N ASP A 584 -31.30 27.50 28.29
CA ASP A 584 -32.62 27.68 27.68
C ASP A 584 -32.53 27.58 26.14
N ALA A 585 -33.35 26.71 25.56
CA ALA A 585 -33.29 26.42 24.12
C ALA A 585 -33.61 27.65 23.26
N LYS A 586 -34.52 28.51 23.72
CA LYS A 586 -34.91 29.73 23.00
C LYS A 586 -33.79 30.76 23.08
N GLU A 587 -33.21 30.96 24.25
CA GLU A 587 -32.05 31.83 24.47
C GLU A 587 -30.84 31.38 23.63
N ILE A 588 -30.58 30.07 23.54
CA ILE A 588 -29.51 29.52 22.68
C ILE A 588 -29.77 29.88 21.22
N ASP A 589 -31.00 29.72 20.72
CA ASP A 589 -31.30 30.04 19.33
C ASP A 589 -31.16 31.54 19.05
N GLU A 590 -31.70 32.40 19.93
CA GLU A 590 -31.58 33.85 19.84
C GLU A 590 -30.11 34.30 19.84
N ARG A 591 -29.29 33.81 20.78
CA ARG A 591 -27.85 34.10 20.86
C ARG A 591 -27.10 33.61 19.63
N ARG A 592 -27.45 32.42 19.12
CA ARG A 592 -26.82 31.84 17.93
C ARG A 592 -27.11 32.70 16.70
N GLN A 593 -28.37 33.07 16.48
CA GLN A 593 -28.75 33.95 15.38
C GLN A 593 -28.06 35.31 15.49
N GLN A 594 -28.00 35.89 16.68
CA GLN A 594 -27.29 37.14 16.92
C GLN A 594 -25.80 37.01 16.55
N ARG A 595 -25.12 36.00 17.06
CA ARG A 595 -23.72 35.75 16.76
C ARG A 595 -23.45 35.54 15.28
N PHE A 596 -24.33 34.84 14.58
CA PHE A 596 -24.17 34.62 13.14
C PHE A 596 -24.29 35.91 12.35
N ARG A 597 -25.17 36.83 12.77
CA ARG A 597 -25.23 38.20 12.22
C ARG A 597 -23.93 38.95 12.47
N GLU A 598 -23.39 38.89 13.69
CA GLU A 598 -22.12 39.54 14.05
C GLU A 598 -20.94 39.01 13.23
N ILE A 599 -20.82 37.68 13.05
CA ILE A 599 -19.78 37.06 12.21
C ILE A 599 -19.93 37.49 10.75
N ALA A 600 -21.16 37.44 10.21
CA ALA A 600 -21.42 37.84 8.83
C ALA A 600 -21.10 39.32 8.59
N GLU A 601 -21.44 40.20 9.54
CA GLU A 601 -21.13 41.62 9.49
C GLU A 601 -19.62 41.87 9.57
N ALA A 602 -18.92 41.26 10.51
CA ALA A 602 -17.46 41.37 10.64
C ALA A 602 -16.75 40.90 9.36
N THR A 603 -17.19 39.80 8.76
CA THR A 603 -16.64 39.29 7.50
C THR A 603 -16.95 40.22 6.31
N ARG A 604 -18.14 40.83 6.26
CA ARG A 604 -18.47 41.86 5.25
C ARG A 604 -17.56 43.08 5.39
N GLN A 605 -17.37 43.58 6.61
CA GLN A 605 -16.48 44.70 6.89
C GLN A 605 -15.02 44.36 6.52
N LYS A 606 -14.53 43.18 6.87
CA LYS A 606 -13.18 42.69 6.48
C LYS A 606 -13.02 42.63 4.96
N ARG A 607 -14.00 42.08 4.23
CA ARG A 607 -13.98 42.01 2.75
C ARG A 607 -14.06 43.39 2.11
N GLN A 608 -14.88 44.29 2.65
CA GLN A 608 -14.98 45.67 2.18
C GLN A 608 -13.63 46.38 2.34
N ARG A 609 -12.98 46.23 3.49
CA ARG A 609 -11.64 46.77 3.73
C ARG A 609 -10.59 46.17 2.80
N ILE A 610 -10.64 44.87 2.51
CA ILE A 610 -9.74 44.24 1.52
C ILE A 610 -9.96 44.85 0.13
N LYS A 611 -11.22 45.02 -0.30
CA LYS A 611 -11.52 45.67 -1.59
C LYS A 611 -11.04 47.11 -1.64
N GLU A 612 -11.19 47.86 -0.56
CA GLU A 612 -10.67 49.23 -0.45
C GLU A 612 -9.14 49.26 -0.52
N LEU A 613 -8.46 48.31 0.12
CA LEU A 613 -7.01 48.16 0.04
C LEU A 613 -6.54 47.76 -1.36
N GLU A 614 -7.24 46.84 -2.03
CA GLU A 614 -6.97 46.42 -3.42
C GLU A 614 -7.23 47.56 -4.41
N ALA A 615 -8.32 48.30 -4.25
CA ALA A 615 -8.62 49.48 -5.07
C ALA A 615 -7.58 50.59 -4.87
N MET A 616 -7.14 50.79 -3.62
CA MET A 616 -6.08 51.72 -3.30
C MET A 616 -4.74 51.26 -3.88
N GLU A 617 -4.43 49.96 -3.84
CA GLU A 617 -3.23 49.39 -4.50
C GLU A 617 -3.26 49.62 -6.02
N ILE A 618 -4.39 49.39 -6.69
CA ILE A 618 -4.56 49.66 -8.12
C ILE A 618 -4.36 51.15 -8.42
N PHE A 619 -5.02 52.03 -7.66
CA PHE A 619 -4.89 53.49 -7.82
C PHE A 619 -3.43 53.96 -7.69
N LEU A 620 -2.66 53.33 -6.81
CA LEU A 620 -1.25 53.67 -6.58
C LEU A 620 -0.30 53.09 -7.62
N ILE A 621 -0.68 52.00 -8.28
CA ILE A 621 0.04 51.47 -9.45
C ILE A 621 -0.16 52.41 -10.64
N GLU A 622 -1.32 53.08 -10.72
CA GLU A 622 -1.67 53.96 -11.85
C GLU A 622 -1.15 55.40 -11.72
N ASN A 623 -0.79 55.87 -10.52
CA ASN A 623 -0.31 57.25 -10.28
C ASN A 623 1.15 57.25 -9.79
N GLU A 624 2.07 57.74 -10.63
CA GLU A 624 3.53 57.65 -10.41
C GLU A 624 4.07 58.41 -9.17
N GLU A 625 5.06 57.76 -8.55
CA GLU A 625 6.05 58.12 -7.52
C GLU A 625 5.62 58.76 -6.18
N GLU A 626 4.82 59.83 -6.13
CA GLU A 626 4.59 60.54 -4.86
C GLU A 626 3.47 59.91 -4.01
N ALA A 627 2.44 59.35 -4.64
CA ALA A 627 1.34 58.68 -3.95
C ALA A 627 1.79 57.35 -3.30
N SER A 628 2.73 56.64 -3.92
CA SER A 628 3.25 55.36 -3.43
C SER A 628 3.97 55.51 -2.08
N ILE A 629 4.66 56.62 -1.84
CA ILE A 629 5.41 56.87 -0.59
C ILE A 629 4.44 57.14 0.58
N ALA A 630 3.38 57.93 0.36
CA ALA A 630 2.37 58.21 1.38
C ALA A 630 1.58 56.96 1.79
N TYR A 631 1.25 56.08 0.84
CA TYR A 631 0.56 54.83 1.11
C TYR A 631 1.43 53.81 1.87
N PHE A 632 2.68 53.64 1.46
CA PHE A 632 3.61 52.79 2.21
C PHE A 632 3.79 53.27 3.65
N TYR A 633 3.67 54.57 3.88
CA TYR A 633 3.67 55.16 5.22
C TYR A 633 2.41 54.82 6.03
N GLN A 634 1.24 54.80 5.38
CA GLN A 634 -0.03 54.41 6.00
C GLN A 634 -0.04 52.93 6.39
N ILE A 635 0.36 52.04 5.47
CA ILE A 635 0.46 50.59 5.73
C ILE A 635 1.42 50.30 6.89
N THR A 636 2.56 50.97 6.93
CA THR A 636 3.55 50.72 7.97
C THR A 636 3.10 51.24 9.34
N LYS A 637 2.26 52.27 9.38
CA LYS A 637 1.57 52.71 10.60
C LYS A 637 0.53 51.68 11.07
N GLU A 638 -0.25 51.09 10.16
CA GLU A 638 -1.24 50.06 10.50
C GLU A 638 -0.60 48.74 10.94
N LEU A 639 0.59 48.41 10.41
CA LEU A 639 1.38 47.25 10.80
C LEU A 639 2.24 47.46 12.05
N GLY A 640 2.13 48.60 12.74
CA GLY A 640 2.90 48.91 13.95
C GLY A 640 4.41 49.08 13.74
N LEU A 641 4.86 49.25 12.49
CA LEU A 641 6.28 49.42 12.16
C LEU A 641 6.71 50.88 12.41
N SER A 642 7.87 51.06 13.05
CA SER A 642 8.43 52.40 13.22
C SER A 642 8.79 53.02 11.86
N LYS A 643 8.57 54.34 11.74
CA LYS A 643 8.87 55.16 10.54
C LYS A 643 10.24 54.82 9.91
N SER A 644 11.25 54.61 10.74
CA SER A 644 12.62 54.30 10.29
C SER A 644 12.75 52.90 9.69
N LYS A 645 12.08 51.88 10.26
CA LYS A 645 12.08 50.50 9.74
C LYS A 645 11.30 50.41 8.43
N ALA A 646 10.17 51.11 8.34
CA ALA A 646 9.36 51.25 7.13
C ALA A 646 10.18 51.83 5.96
N ILE A 647 10.78 53.01 6.17
CA ILE A 647 11.59 53.70 5.15
C ILE A 647 12.81 52.86 4.76
N SER A 648 13.45 52.18 5.70
CA SER A 648 14.59 51.29 5.42
C SER A 648 14.19 50.09 4.55
N TRP A 649 13.06 49.44 4.86
CA TRP A 649 12.54 48.32 4.08
C TRP A 649 12.14 48.74 2.66
N ILE A 650 11.44 49.87 2.53
CA ILE A 650 11.04 50.45 1.23
C ILE A 650 12.28 50.79 0.41
N ARG A 651 13.27 51.49 0.99
CA ARG A 651 14.53 51.81 0.29
C ARG A 651 15.29 50.56 -0.15
N LYS A 652 15.24 49.47 0.63
CA LYS A 652 15.87 48.20 0.27
C LYS A 652 15.17 47.51 -0.90
N GLN A 653 13.83 47.56 -0.95
CA GLN A 653 13.07 47.02 -2.08
C GLN A 653 13.23 47.88 -3.33
N LEU A 654 13.17 49.22 -3.20
CA LEU A 654 13.43 50.15 -4.30
C LEU A 654 14.85 50.01 -4.85
N LYS A 655 15.88 49.83 -4.01
CA LYS A 655 17.24 49.48 -4.47
C LYS A 655 17.29 48.15 -5.24
N SER A 656 16.53 47.15 -4.80
CA SER A 656 16.43 45.86 -5.51
C SER A 656 15.69 45.97 -6.84
N ILE A 657 14.75 46.90 -6.98
CA ILE A 657 14.00 47.15 -8.21
C ILE A 657 14.86 47.98 -9.18
N ALA A 658 15.59 48.98 -8.67
CA ALA A 658 16.54 49.79 -9.45
C ALA A 658 17.67 48.95 -10.05
N THR A 659 18.19 47.97 -9.31
CA THR A 659 19.20 47.01 -9.84
C THR A 659 18.61 46.12 -10.95
N CYS A 660 17.34 45.72 -10.87
CA CYS A 660 16.66 45.03 -11.98
C CYS A 660 16.41 45.93 -13.20
N SER A 661 16.15 47.23 -12.99
CA SER A 661 15.97 48.22 -14.07
C SER A 661 17.26 48.48 -14.86
N GLU A 662 18.40 48.53 -14.17
CA GLU A 662 19.73 48.68 -14.81
C GLU A 662 20.10 47.48 -15.69
N THR A 663 19.63 46.29 -15.33
CA THR A 663 19.84 45.07 -16.14
C THR A 663 18.96 45.06 -17.40
N LEU A 664 17.82 45.74 -17.36
CA LEU A 664 16.87 45.85 -18.47
C LEU A 664 17.22 46.96 -19.48
N LYS A 665 18.04 47.95 -19.10
CA LYS A 665 18.57 48.97 -20.03
C LYS A 665 19.41 48.38 -21.18
N ASN A 666 19.89 47.14 -21.03
CA ASN A 666 20.67 46.44 -22.05
C ASN A 666 19.81 45.66 -23.07
N TYR A 667 18.47 45.62 -22.91
CA TYR A 667 17.57 44.87 -23.79
C TYR A 667 16.31 45.68 -24.15
N PRO A 668 16.44 46.68 -25.05
CA PRO A 668 15.37 47.63 -25.36
C PRO A 668 14.14 47.02 -26.07
N GLU A 669 14.22 45.78 -26.56
CA GLU A 669 13.10 45.10 -27.22
C GLU A 669 12.11 44.43 -26.25
N PHE A 670 12.40 44.39 -24.95
CA PHE A 670 11.51 43.80 -23.94
C PHE A 670 10.73 44.88 -23.19
N SER A 671 9.56 45.24 -23.74
CA SER A 671 8.68 46.27 -23.18
C SER A 671 8.07 45.93 -21.80
N ALA A 672 7.59 46.98 -21.12
CA ALA A 672 7.01 47.06 -19.78
C ALA A 672 6.04 45.93 -19.35
N LYS A 673 5.45 45.21 -20.31
CA LYS A 673 4.55 44.08 -20.06
C LYS A 673 5.24 42.91 -19.34
N TYR A 674 6.52 42.64 -19.64
CA TYR A 674 7.30 41.59 -18.99
C TYR A 674 7.81 42.01 -17.60
N PHE A 675 8.16 43.29 -17.43
CA PHE A 675 8.51 43.84 -16.12
C PHE A 675 7.32 43.77 -15.16
N HIS A 676 6.11 44.10 -15.64
CA HIS A 676 4.88 43.97 -14.87
C HIS A 676 4.59 42.49 -14.51
N GLN A 677 4.77 41.54 -15.43
CA GLN A 677 4.65 40.10 -15.15
C GLN A 677 5.73 39.57 -14.19
N ALA A 678 6.96 40.07 -14.26
CA ALA A 678 8.06 39.68 -13.37
C ALA A 678 7.86 40.25 -11.95
N CYS A 679 7.42 41.49 -11.80
CA CYS A 679 7.01 42.07 -10.52
C CYS A 679 5.82 41.30 -9.93
N LYS A 680 4.82 40.98 -10.74
CA LYS A 680 3.65 40.18 -10.32
C LYS A 680 4.05 38.77 -9.87
N ARG A 681 4.99 38.10 -10.56
CA ARG A 681 5.55 36.80 -10.15
C ARG A 681 6.46 36.87 -8.92
N LYS A 682 7.21 37.95 -8.74
CA LYS A 682 8.11 38.14 -7.59
C LYS A 682 7.34 38.57 -6.33
N TRP A 683 6.20 39.26 -6.49
CA TRP A 683 5.28 39.62 -5.41
C TRP A 683 4.27 38.51 -5.09
N SER A 684 3.89 37.67 -6.05
CA SER A 684 3.09 36.45 -5.80
C SER A 684 3.89 35.31 -5.13
N ASN A 685 5.14 35.57 -4.74
CA ASN A 685 6.03 34.55 -4.21
C ASN A 685 5.69 34.26 -2.74
N ASN A 686 5.41 32.99 -2.43
CA ASN A 686 5.00 32.50 -1.10
C ASN A 686 5.96 32.92 0.04
N ALA A 687 7.20 33.31 -0.27
CA ALA A 687 8.17 33.87 0.67
C ALA A 687 7.77 35.23 1.27
N LEU A 688 7.04 36.09 0.53
CA LEU A 688 6.57 37.39 1.04
C LEU A 688 5.38 37.21 1.99
N LYS A 689 4.41 36.36 1.60
CA LYS A 689 3.29 35.95 2.47
C LYS A 689 3.78 35.23 3.74
N SER A 690 4.81 34.40 3.61
CA SER A 690 5.51 33.72 4.73
C SER A 690 6.19 34.72 5.69
N LYS A 691 6.89 35.73 5.16
CA LYS A 691 7.54 36.77 5.98
C LYS A 691 6.54 37.73 6.62
N ILE A 692 5.45 38.09 5.94
CA ILE A 692 4.36 38.89 6.51
C ILE A 692 3.69 38.11 7.64
N LYS A 693 3.36 36.82 7.45
CA LYS A 693 2.87 35.94 8.52
C LYS A 693 3.83 35.80 9.70
N LYS A 694 5.14 35.87 9.46
CA LYS A 694 6.16 35.79 10.52
C LYS A 694 6.27 37.10 11.32
N ILE A 695 5.95 38.24 10.70
CA ILE A 695 5.87 39.56 11.34
C ILE A 695 4.53 39.74 12.06
N GLU A 696 3.43 39.18 11.56
CA GLU A 696 2.12 39.20 12.25
C GLU A 696 2.07 38.26 13.47
N ARG A 697 2.97 37.27 13.53
CA ARG A 697 3.13 36.36 14.68
C ARG A 697 4.07 36.89 15.77
N SER A 698 4.85 37.94 15.48
CA SER A 698 5.77 38.60 16.43
C SER A 698 5.17 39.89 16.93
#